data_AF-A0A7J0D5W2-F1
#
_entry.id   AF-A0A7J0D5W2-F1
#
_cell.length_a   1.000
_cell.length_b   1.000
_cell.length_c   1.000
_cell.angle_alpha   90.00
_cell.angle_beta   90.00
_cell.angle_gamma   90.00
#
_symmetry.space_group_name_H-M   'P 1'
#
loop_
_entity.id
_entity.type
_entity.pdbx_description
1 polymer ?
#
loop_
_entity_poly.entity_id
_entity_poly.type
_entity_poly.pdbx_seq_one_letter_code
_entity_poly.pdbx_strand_id
1 'polypeptide(L)'
;MARRPDGAEVAAVVQRVFRDGLLGGKSAFQPEVAAWTDATASDLRARFVDRPDTSTDTFLVKLRRQLADAPDETIVLAAELLFVNMAPLVPEQIGLPKKLEILREVLSWAGGRPLDVPPGLEPALKGFLHGGQGFLNYRWAQFQILVLLVERLAGTRQPERKALLEDPWRFRDLCFAIQDSVGHKKGRAQIHVLLFALFPDTFQPIASAHHKHEILKAFAEELPDPSGNDDKDLLELSRTLEVQIGRPVDFYDEPWVGRWREGAVQHEQRGWLVRGHNVGGHDVIPDWLGRGYCSLSWREVPEIPGGATKQQIRQAVAEAMPEATAQLRGAAAYQLHVFLTEMQPGDLVVTVTPDEVHVGTVQGPPTYDPSDGVDTARRRPVRWATAERPLVRADLPEKVQARLPLPPAVYDISSVAAELAERAGLESVVAEELADVDVTKPLEFPPVTQELADGLLMPLEWLRETAEQLQDQRQLVLHGPPGTGKTHLARALARHLAGPDRVELIQFHPSYTYEDFFEGFRPVRGDGGSVVFDVVPGPFKLLAERARNDPANPYVLIIDEINRANLAKVFGELYFLLEYREEPITVQYSPHDPFHLPGNLFLIGTMNTADRAIALVDAAMRRRFAFRRLSPRGRRCAVC
;
A
#
# COMPACT_ATOMS: atom_id res chain seq x y z
N MET A 1 23.64 -1.04 10.68
CA MET A 1 22.50 -1.56 9.89
C MET A 1 22.95 -2.85 9.24
N ALA A 2 22.14 -3.91 9.36
CA ALA A 2 22.45 -5.24 8.86
C ALA A 2 22.54 -5.24 7.33
N ARG A 3 23.61 -5.85 6.77
CA ARG A 3 23.71 -6.18 5.35
C ARG A 3 22.43 -6.92 4.94
N ARG A 4 21.84 -6.58 3.79
CA ARG A 4 20.83 -7.45 3.17
C ARG A 4 21.41 -8.88 3.11
N PRO A 5 20.64 -9.93 3.42
CA PRO A 5 21.11 -11.29 3.25
C PRO A 5 21.51 -11.46 1.78
N ASP A 6 22.78 -11.80 1.53
CA ASP A 6 23.32 -11.95 0.18
C ASP A 6 22.38 -12.82 -0.66
N GLY A 7 21.72 -12.23 -1.66
CA GLY A 7 20.69 -12.89 -2.49
C GLY A 7 21.16 -14.15 -3.22
N ALA A 8 22.44 -14.51 -3.08
CA ALA A 8 23.09 -15.72 -3.55
C ALA A 8 22.38 -17.01 -3.10
N GLU A 9 21.90 -17.11 -1.85
CA GLU A 9 21.18 -18.30 -1.39
C GLU A 9 19.85 -18.47 -2.15
N VAL A 10 19.10 -17.37 -2.29
CA VAL A 10 17.83 -17.36 -3.02
C VAL A 10 18.06 -17.61 -4.51
N ALA A 11 19.08 -17.00 -5.11
CA ALA A 11 19.47 -17.21 -6.51
C ALA A 11 19.84 -18.66 -6.78
N ALA A 12 20.67 -19.28 -5.92
CA ALA A 12 21.05 -20.69 -6.05
C ALA A 12 19.84 -21.63 -5.99
N VAL A 13 18.87 -21.33 -5.12
CA VAL A 13 17.63 -22.11 -5.04
C VAL A 13 16.73 -21.88 -6.25
N VAL A 14 16.59 -20.65 -6.75
CA VAL A 14 15.86 -20.37 -8.00
C VAL A 14 16.51 -21.06 -9.19
N GLN A 15 17.85 -21.09 -9.28
CA GLN A 15 18.57 -21.83 -10.31
C GLN A 15 18.29 -23.34 -10.22
N ARG A 16 18.30 -23.91 -9.00
CA ARG A 16 17.95 -25.31 -8.78
C ARG A 16 16.53 -25.65 -9.23
N VAL A 17 15.57 -24.77 -9.01
CA VAL A 17 14.19 -25.01 -9.43
C VAL A 17 14.05 -24.81 -10.94
N PHE A 18 14.53 -23.69 -11.48
CA PHE A 18 14.27 -23.29 -12.86
C PHE A 18 15.26 -23.88 -13.87
N ARG A 19 16.57 -23.70 -13.65
CA ARG A 19 17.62 -24.15 -14.58
C ARG A 19 17.76 -25.67 -14.56
N ASP A 20 17.89 -26.27 -13.38
CA ASP A 20 18.04 -27.74 -13.29
C ASP A 20 16.75 -28.45 -13.71
N GLY A 21 15.59 -27.85 -13.44
CA GLY A 21 14.30 -28.28 -13.96
C GLY A 21 14.30 -28.36 -15.48
N LEU A 22 14.64 -27.26 -16.18
CA LEU A 22 14.70 -27.24 -17.65
C LEU A 22 15.78 -28.16 -18.25
N LEU A 23 16.89 -28.41 -17.56
CA LEU A 23 17.96 -29.30 -18.03
C LEU A 23 17.64 -30.78 -17.80
N GLY A 24 17.03 -31.11 -16.66
CA GLY A 24 16.75 -32.48 -16.22
C GLY A 24 15.33 -32.97 -16.50
N GLY A 25 14.40 -32.05 -16.80
CA GLY A 25 12.98 -32.34 -17.02
C GLY A 25 12.18 -32.69 -15.76
N LYS A 26 12.80 -32.60 -14.58
CA LYS A 26 12.25 -33.09 -13.30
C LYS A 26 11.92 -31.96 -12.35
N SER A 27 10.92 -32.17 -11.50
CA SER A 27 10.53 -31.23 -10.45
C SER A 27 11.55 -31.20 -9.30
N ALA A 28 11.80 -30.01 -8.76
CA ALA A 28 12.55 -29.79 -7.52
C ALA A 28 11.70 -30.07 -6.27
N PHE A 29 10.38 -29.92 -6.35
CA PHE A 29 9.43 -30.26 -5.30
C PHE A 29 9.26 -31.78 -5.18
N GLN A 30 9.34 -32.49 -6.30
CA GLN A 30 9.10 -33.93 -6.41
C GLN A 30 10.04 -34.54 -7.49
N PRO A 31 11.26 -34.98 -7.13
CA PRO A 31 12.29 -35.43 -8.09
C PRO A 31 11.90 -36.59 -9.03
N GLU A 32 10.89 -37.37 -8.66
CA GLU A 32 10.30 -38.44 -9.47
C GLU A 32 9.28 -37.96 -10.51
N VAL A 33 8.81 -36.70 -10.43
CA VAL A 33 7.83 -36.11 -11.37
C VAL A 33 8.56 -35.43 -12.51
N ALA A 34 8.22 -35.78 -13.74
CA ALA A 34 8.72 -35.13 -14.93
C ALA A 34 7.89 -33.86 -15.25
N ALA A 35 8.00 -32.83 -14.40
CA ALA A 35 7.20 -31.61 -14.52
C ALA A 35 7.75 -30.59 -15.53
N TRP A 36 9.08 -30.53 -15.73
CA TRP A 36 9.73 -29.54 -16.60
C TRP A 36 9.94 -30.06 -18.03
N THR A 37 8.90 -30.66 -18.60
CA THR A 37 8.93 -31.24 -19.96
C THR A 37 8.22 -30.36 -20.97
N ASP A 38 8.51 -30.55 -22.26
CA ASP A 38 7.84 -29.86 -23.36
C ASP A 38 6.31 -30.09 -23.33
N ALA A 39 5.88 -31.33 -23.09
CA ALA A 39 4.47 -31.68 -23.01
C ALA A 39 3.76 -30.95 -21.86
N THR A 40 4.35 -30.95 -20.67
CA THR A 40 3.79 -30.28 -19.47
C THR A 40 3.76 -28.76 -19.64
N ALA A 41 4.83 -28.17 -20.19
CA ALA A 41 4.89 -26.73 -20.42
C ALA A 41 3.90 -26.28 -21.50
N SER A 42 3.74 -27.06 -22.57
CA SER A 42 2.75 -26.85 -23.62
C SER A 42 1.31 -26.93 -23.07
N ASP A 43 1.02 -27.89 -22.20
CA ASP A 43 -0.29 -28.02 -21.53
C ASP A 43 -0.57 -26.81 -20.63
N LEU A 44 0.40 -26.39 -19.82
CA LEU A 44 0.28 -25.18 -18.98
C LEU A 44 0.04 -23.92 -19.82
N ARG A 45 0.75 -23.76 -20.94
CA ARG A 45 0.56 -22.64 -21.88
C ARG A 45 -0.83 -22.66 -22.50
N ALA A 46 -1.31 -23.82 -22.96
CA ALA A 46 -2.64 -23.95 -23.56
C ALA A 46 -3.78 -23.65 -22.57
N ARG A 47 -3.57 -23.95 -21.30
CA ARG A 47 -4.55 -23.71 -20.22
C ARG A 47 -4.55 -22.28 -19.73
N PHE A 48 -3.37 -21.71 -19.51
CA PHE A 48 -3.24 -20.40 -18.87
C PHE A 48 -3.16 -19.25 -19.88
N VAL A 49 -2.36 -19.39 -20.94
CA VAL A 49 -2.09 -18.30 -21.90
C VAL A 49 -3.12 -18.27 -23.02
N ASP A 50 -3.45 -19.43 -23.60
CA ASP A 50 -4.37 -19.48 -24.76
C ASP A 50 -5.83 -19.35 -24.38
N ARG A 51 -6.14 -19.65 -23.12
CA ARG A 51 -7.47 -19.56 -22.54
C ARG A 51 -7.42 -18.62 -21.33
N PRO A 52 -7.15 -17.32 -21.56
CA PRO A 52 -7.06 -16.38 -20.46
C PRO A 52 -8.42 -16.28 -19.77
N ASP A 53 -8.42 -16.44 -18.45
CA ASP A 53 -9.59 -16.18 -17.63
C ASP A 53 -9.70 -14.67 -17.35
N THR A 54 -10.53 -14.00 -18.14
CA THR A 54 -10.75 -12.55 -18.07
C THR A 54 -11.76 -12.13 -17.02
N SER A 55 -12.20 -13.04 -16.13
CA SER A 55 -13.15 -12.68 -15.08
C SER A 55 -12.58 -11.63 -14.12
N THR A 56 -13.35 -11.19 -13.15
CA THR A 56 -12.91 -10.24 -12.11
C THR A 56 -12.28 -10.95 -10.90
N ASP A 57 -12.32 -12.29 -10.87
CA ASP A 57 -11.86 -13.10 -9.74
C ASP A 57 -10.35 -12.94 -9.46
N THR A 58 -9.94 -13.34 -8.25
CA THR A 58 -8.53 -13.31 -7.85
C THR A 58 -7.68 -14.23 -8.73
N PHE A 59 -6.38 -13.95 -8.80
CA PHE A 59 -5.44 -14.72 -9.63
C PHE A 59 -5.50 -16.24 -9.36
N LEU A 60 -5.56 -16.66 -8.10
CA LEU A 60 -5.59 -18.09 -7.76
C LEU A 60 -6.91 -18.77 -8.12
N VAL A 61 -8.03 -18.07 -7.98
CA VAL A 61 -9.34 -18.59 -8.40
C VAL A 61 -9.36 -18.83 -9.91
N LYS A 62 -8.86 -17.85 -10.68
CA LYS A 62 -8.70 -17.97 -12.13
C LYS A 62 -7.77 -19.12 -12.51
N LEU A 63 -6.58 -19.15 -11.91
CA LEU A 63 -5.59 -20.18 -12.17
C LEU A 63 -6.17 -21.57 -11.86
N ARG A 64 -6.92 -21.72 -10.76
CA ARG A 64 -7.60 -22.98 -10.41
C ARG A 64 -8.59 -23.43 -11.48
N ARG A 65 -9.39 -22.51 -12.03
CA ARG A 65 -10.32 -22.83 -13.13
C ARG A 65 -9.58 -23.18 -14.41
N GLN A 66 -8.53 -22.44 -14.74
CA GLN A 66 -7.71 -22.68 -15.93
C GLN A 66 -6.97 -24.03 -15.85
N LEU A 67 -6.55 -24.42 -14.65
CA LEU A 67 -5.88 -25.69 -14.37
C LEU A 67 -6.84 -26.81 -13.94
N ALA A 68 -8.15 -26.62 -14.08
CA ALA A 68 -9.11 -27.69 -13.83
C ALA A 68 -8.80 -28.91 -14.73
N ASP A 69 -8.80 -30.10 -14.13
CA ASP A 69 -8.46 -31.37 -14.80
C ASP A 69 -7.06 -31.35 -15.47
N ALA A 70 -6.13 -30.54 -14.98
CA ALA A 70 -4.74 -30.61 -15.40
C ALA A 70 -4.04 -31.84 -14.79
N PRO A 71 -3.09 -32.47 -15.51
CA PRO A 71 -2.23 -33.50 -14.94
C PRO A 71 -1.46 -32.98 -13.71
N ASP A 72 -1.15 -33.87 -12.77
CA ASP A 72 -0.39 -33.53 -11.56
C ASP A 72 0.95 -32.86 -11.91
N GLU A 73 1.62 -33.29 -13.00
CA GLU A 73 2.84 -32.69 -13.53
C GLU A 73 2.65 -31.20 -13.88
N THR A 74 1.51 -30.83 -14.47
CA THR A 74 1.17 -29.46 -14.85
C THR A 74 0.92 -28.60 -13.61
N ILE A 75 0.24 -29.15 -12.59
CA ILE A 75 0.03 -28.47 -11.30
C ILE A 75 1.35 -28.23 -10.58
N VAL A 76 2.24 -29.23 -10.55
CA VAL A 76 3.59 -29.11 -9.97
C VAL A 76 4.40 -28.04 -10.69
N LEU A 77 4.40 -28.05 -12.03
CA LEU A 77 5.09 -27.02 -12.81
C LEU A 77 4.55 -25.62 -12.47
N ALA A 78 3.23 -25.45 -12.42
CA ALA A 78 2.61 -24.17 -12.06
C ALA A 78 3.03 -23.68 -10.66
N ALA A 79 3.07 -24.58 -9.66
CA ALA A 79 3.52 -24.25 -8.32
C ALA A 79 5.01 -23.86 -8.28
N GLU A 80 5.87 -24.56 -9.01
CA GLU A 80 7.30 -24.24 -9.09
C GLU A 80 7.57 -22.92 -9.82
N LEU A 81 6.77 -22.57 -10.83
CA LEU A 81 6.84 -21.25 -11.45
C LEU A 81 6.36 -20.13 -10.52
N LEU A 82 5.35 -20.38 -9.69
CA LEU A 82 4.96 -19.43 -8.62
C LEU A 82 6.02 -19.31 -7.53
N PHE A 83 6.73 -20.39 -7.23
CA PHE A 83 7.90 -20.34 -6.35
C PHE A 83 8.98 -19.45 -6.95
N VAL A 84 9.33 -19.64 -8.23
CA VAL A 84 10.30 -18.79 -8.94
C VAL A 84 9.86 -17.31 -8.98
N ASN A 85 8.55 -17.05 -9.11
CA ASN A 85 7.99 -15.69 -9.06
C ASN A 85 8.13 -15.05 -7.66
N MET A 86 7.86 -15.80 -6.58
CA MET A 86 7.75 -15.23 -5.23
C MET A 86 9.01 -15.36 -4.38
N ALA A 87 9.91 -16.30 -4.67
CA ALA A 87 11.12 -16.55 -3.88
C ALA A 87 11.99 -15.29 -3.73
N PRO A 88 12.27 -14.49 -4.79
CA PRO A 88 13.12 -13.31 -4.66
C PRO A 88 12.55 -12.19 -3.76
N LEU A 89 11.23 -12.14 -3.54
CA LEU A 89 10.56 -11.01 -2.89
C LEU A 89 10.78 -10.97 -1.38
N VAL A 90 11.04 -9.80 -0.80
CA VAL A 90 11.18 -9.67 0.67
C VAL A 90 9.84 -9.77 1.43
N PRO A 91 9.86 -10.08 2.74
CA PRO A 91 8.64 -10.34 3.53
C PRO A 91 7.73 -9.12 3.68
N GLU A 92 8.29 -7.91 3.59
CA GLU A 92 7.55 -6.64 3.62
C GLU A 92 6.58 -6.52 2.44
N GLN A 93 6.87 -7.20 1.32
CA GLN A 93 6.00 -7.23 0.14
C GLN A 93 5.04 -8.42 0.16
N ILE A 94 5.50 -9.59 0.58
CA ILE A 94 4.64 -10.76 0.82
C ILE A 94 5.31 -11.70 1.83
N GLY A 95 4.67 -11.87 2.98
CA GLY A 95 5.24 -12.66 4.08
C GLY A 95 5.39 -14.15 3.75
N LEU A 96 6.39 -14.79 4.36
CA LEU A 96 6.65 -16.23 4.23
C LEU A 96 5.41 -17.12 4.44
N PRO A 97 4.58 -16.91 5.49
CA PRO A 97 3.37 -17.73 5.68
C PRO A 97 2.43 -17.66 4.48
N LYS A 98 2.26 -16.47 3.89
CA LYS A 98 1.39 -16.27 2.73
C LYS A 98 1.95 -16.92 1.47
N LYS A 99 3.27 -16.85 1.25
CA LYS A 99 3.91 -17.56 0.12
C LYS A 99 3.67 -19.05 0.19
N LEU A 100 3.87 -19.65 1.36
CA LEU A 100 3.65 -21.08 1.58
C LEU A 100 2.17 -21.47 1.43
N GLU A 101 1.26 -20.64 1.95
CA GLU A 101 -0.19 -20.82 1.77
C GLU A 101 -0.56 -20.90 0.28
N ILE A 102 -0.07 -19.96 -0.53
CA ILE A 102 -0.32 -19.92 -1.98
C ILE A 102 0.24 -21.17 -2.68
N LEU A 103 1.48 -21.55 -2.38
CA LEU A 103 2.10 -22.72 -2.98
C LEU A 103 1.37 -24.01 -2.62
N ARG A 104 1.03 -24.19 -1.34
CA ARG A 104 0.25 -25.33 -0.85
C ARG A 104 -1.15 -25.37 -1.43
N GLU A 105 -1.79 -24.21 -1.61
CA GLU A 105 -3.09 -24.13 -2.27
C GLU A 105 -3.01 -24.66 -3.70
N VAL A 106 -2.04 -24.21 -4.50
CA VAL A 106 -1.87 -24.69 -5.89
C VAL A 106 -1.53 -26.19 -5.91
N LEU A 107 -0.61 -26.64 -5.06
CA LEU A 107 -0.25 -28.06 -4.95
C LEU A 107 -1.41 -28.95 -4.52
N SER A 108 -2.37 -28.42 -3.76
CA SER A 108 -3.59 -29.14 -3.35
C SER A 108 -4.54 -29.45 -4.51
N TRP A 109 -4.32 -28.86 -5.69
CA TRP A 109 -5.15 -29.11 -6.87
C TRP A 109 -4.74 -30.39 -7.60
N ALA A 110 -3.58 -30.97 -7.28
CA ALA A 110 -3.17 -32.27 -7.78
C ALA A 110 -4.07 -33.37 -7.19
N GLY A 111 -4.56 -34.27 -8.03
CA GLY A 111 -5.52 -35.31 -7.65
C GLY A 111 -4.87 -36.56 -7.05
N GLY A 112 -3.55 -36.69 -7.16
CA GLY A 112 -2.78 -37.82 -6.66
C GLY A 112 -2.37 -37.72 -5.19
N ARG A 113 -1.07 -37.83 -4.96
CA ARG A 113 -0.45 -37.86 -3.62
C ARG A 113 -0.39 -36.47 -2.97
N PRO A 114 -0.33 -36.36 -1.64
CA PRO A 114 -0.13 -35.08 -0.97
C PRO A 114 1.21 -34.47 -1.40
N LEU A 115 1.14 -33.26 -1.96
CA LEU A 115 2.29 -32.49 -2.42
C LEU A 115 2.53 -31.31 -1.46
N ASP A 116 3.78 -31.00 -1.17
CA ASP A 116 4.18 -29.83 -0.39
C ASP A 116 5.51 -29.27 -0.91
N VAL A 117 5.84 -28.05 -0.48
CA VAL A 117 7.14 -27.42 -0.73
C VAL A 117 8.20 -28.14 0.13
N PRO A 118 9.31 -28.64 -0.45
CA PRO A 118 10.35 -29.28 0.33
C PRO A 118 10.95 -28.32 1.38
N PRO A 119 11.17 -28.77 2.63
CA PRO A 119 11.73 -27.93 3.69
C PRO A 119 13.07 -27.28 3.33
N GLY A 120 13.87 -27.93 2.46
CA GLY A 120 15.14 -27.39 1.98
C GLY A 120 15.02 -26.20 1.01
N LEU A 121 13.82 -25.88 0.51
CA LEU A 121 13.56 -24.75 -0.38
C LEU A 121 12.88 -23.56 0.34
N GLU A 122 12.26 -23.80 1.50
CA GLU A 122 11.57 -22.75 2.27
C GLU A 122 12.47 -21.57 2.69
N PRO A 123 13.76 -21.75 3.06
CA PRO A 123 14.62 -20.62 3.42
C PRO A 123 14.75 -19.58 2.31
N ALA A 124 14.72 -19.99 1.04
CA ALA A 124 14.78 -19.08 -0.11
C ALA A 124 13.55 -18.17 -0.22
N LEU A 125 12.42 -18.56 0.35
CA LEU A 125 11.20 -17.74 0.37
C LEU A 125 11.29 -16.53 1.32
N LYS A 126 12.40 -16.35 2.06
CA LYS A 126 12.67 -15.10 2.78
C LYS A 126 12.94 -13.93 1.82
N GLY A 127 13.43 -14.21 0.62
CA GLY A 127 13.72 -13.22 -0.41
C GLY A 127 14.83 -12.23 -0.06
N PHE A 128 15.12 -11.35 -1.01
CA PHE A 128 16.25 -10.41 -0.93
C PHE A 128 16.01 -9.11 -1.72
N LEU A 129 14.97 -9.02 -2.57
CA LEU A 129 14.66 -7.83 -3.35
C LEU A 129 13.20 -7.35 -3.18
N HIS A 130 12.99 -6.04 -3.30
CA HIS A 130 11.66 -5.45 -3.48
C HIS A 130 11.29 -5.43 -4.96
N GLY A 131 10.17 -6.07 -5.32
CA GLY A 131 9.67 -6.10 -6.70
C GLY A 131 8.93 -4.82 -7.11
N GLY A 132 8.54 -3.99 -6.14
CA GLY A 132 7.73 -2.78 -6.34
C GLY A 132 6.23 -3.06 -6.47
N GLN A 133 5.42 -2.01 -6.48
CA GLN A 133 3.94 -2.11 -6.48
C GLN A 133 3.39 -2.84 -7.71
N GLY A 134 4.01 -2.62 -8.89
CA GLY A 134 3.66 -3.33 -10.13
C GLY A 134 3.87 -4.85 -10.05
N PHE A 135 4.77 -5.34 -9.17
CA PHE A 135 5.03 -6.76 -9.05
C PHE A 135 3.85 -7.50 -8.41
N LEU A 136 3.15 -6.90 -7.45
CA LEU A 136 1.96 -7.52 -6.86
C LEU A 136 0.73 -7.38 -7.76
N ASN A 137 0.59 -6.24 -8.44
CA ASN A 137 -0.60 -5.91 -9.24
C ASN A 137 -0.68 -6.68 -10.57
N TYR A 138 0.46 -7.14 -11.10
CA TYR A 138 0.54 -7.81 -12.40
C TYR A 138 1.03 -9.27 -12.31
N ARG A 139 0.74 -9.96 -11.21
CA ARG A 139 1.14 -11.37 -11.02
C ARG A 139 0.75 -12.28 -12.18
N TRP A 140 -0.43 -12.09 -12.76
CA TRP A 140 -0.88 -12.86 -13.92
C TRP A 140 0.04 -12.69 -15.14
N ALA A 141 0.52 -11.47 -15.41
CA ALA A 141 1.39 -11.16 -16.54
C ALA A 141 2.81 -11.68 -16.31
N GLN A 142 3.28 -11.67 -15.07
CA GLN A 142 4.58 -12.24 -14.69
C GLN A 142 4.57 -13.75 -14.82
N PHE A 143 3.50 -14.39 -14.33
CA PHE A 143 3.30 -15.82 -14.49
C PHE A 143 3.20 -16.21 -15.97
N GLN A 144 2.50 -15.40 -16.79
CA GLN A 144 2.43 -15.59 -18.25
C GLN A 144 3.82 -15.61 -18.90
N ILE A 145 4.71 -14.67 -18.53
CA ILE A 145 6.09 -14.64 -19.04
C ILE A 145 6.84 -15.92 -18.66
N LEU A 146 6.73 -16.37 -17.42
CA LEU A 146 7.37 -17.61 -16.97
C LEU A 146 6.84 -18.83 -17.74
N VAL A 147 5.53 -18.92 -17.95
CA VAL A 147 4.91 -20.02 -18.71
C VAL A 147 5.41 -20.05 -20.16
N LEU A 148 5.41 -18.90 -20.84
CA LEU A 148 5.88 -18.80 -22.23
C LEU A 148 7.38 -19.09 -22.36
N LEU A 149 8.18 -18.61 -21.41
CA LEU A 149 9.62 -18.86 -21.38
C LEU A 149 9.94 -20.34 -21.19
N VAL A 150 9.23 -21.00 -20.28
CA VAL A 150 9.43 -22.42 -20.00
C VAL A 150 8.94 -23.28 -21.15
N GLU A 151 7.80 -22.97 -21.77
CA GLU A 151 7.34 -23.67 -22.99
C GLU A 151 8.40 -23.58 -24.10
N ARG A 152 8.89 -22.36 -24.38
CA ARG A 152 9.91 -22.13 -25.41
C ARG A 152 11.21 -22.88 -25.14
N LEU A 153 11.69 -22.88 -23.89
CA LEU A 153 12.93 -23.56 -23.51
C LEU A 153 12.76 -25.08 -23.47
N ALA A 154 11.64 -25.59 -22.95
CA ALA A 154 11.36 -27.02 -22.86
C ALA A 154 11.19 -27.67 -24.25
N GLY A 155 10.60 -26.95 -25.22
CA GLY A 155 10.51 -27.37 -26.62
C GLY A 155 11.81 -27.23 -27.43
N THR A 156 12.82 -26.55 -26.89
CA THR A 156 14.14 -26.41 -27.53
C THR A 156 15.01 -27.65 -27.30
N ARG A 157 15.74 -28.10 -28.33
CA ARG A 157 16.61 -29.28 -28.23
C ARG A 157 17.65 -29.10 -27.13
N GLN A 158 17.97 -30.18 -26.40
CA GLN A 158 18.80 -30.11 -25.19
C GLN A 158 20.14 -29.36 -25.37
N PRO A 159 20.95 -29.55 -26.44
CA PRO A 159 22.21 -28.81 -26.58
C PRO A 159 22.00 -27.31 -26.73
N GLU A 160 20.96 -26.91 -27.46
CA GLU A 160 20.62 -25.51 -27.70
C GLU A 160 19.99 -24.87 -26.45
N ARG A 161 19.12 -25.60 -25.75
CA ARG A 161 18.54 -25.19 -24.47
C ARG A 161 19.62 -24.96 -23.42
N LYS A 162 20.59 -25.87 -23.32
CA LYS A 162 21.74 -25.73 -22.42
C LYS A 162 22.54 -24.48 -22.77
N ALA A 163 22.86 -24.29 -24.05
CA ALA A 163 23.56 -23.08 -24.49
C ALA A 163 22.78 -21.78 -24.16
N LEU A 164 21.45 -21.78 -24.28
CA LEU A 164 20.61 -20.64 -23.87
C LEU A 164 20.60 -20.41 -22.36
N LEU A 165 20.64 -21.47 -21.53
CA LEU A 165 20.63 -21.36 -20.06
C LEU A 165 21.99 -21.02 -19.44
N GLU A 166 23.07 -21.20 -20.20
CA GLU A 166 24.45 -20.88 -19.80
C GLU A 166 24.89 -19.50 -20.33
N ASP A 167 24.28 -18.99 -21.40
CA ASP A 167 24.59 -17.68 -21.97
C ASP A 167 23.60 -16.61 -21.44
N PRO A 168 24.04 -15.69 -20.55
CA PRO A 168 23.17 -14.70 -19.95
C PRO A 168 22.53 -13.74 -20.98
N TRP A 169 23.25 -13.39 -22.05
CA TRP A 169 22.79 -12.42 -23.03
C TRP A 169 21.81 -13.05 -24.00
N ARG A 170 22.07 -14.27 -24.47
CA ARG A 170 21.09 -14.99 -25.29
C ARG A 170 19.83 -15.32 -24.51
N PHE A 171 19.94 -15.62 -23.22
CA PHE A 171 18.78 -15.80 -22.35
C PHE A 171 17.97 -14.51 -22.19
N ARG A 172 18.65 -13.38 -21.95
CA ARG A 172 18.04 -12.06 -21.89
C ARG A 172 17.25 -11.74 -23.15
N ASP A 173 17.87 -11.89 -24.32
CA ASP A 173 17.24 -11.56 -25.60
C ASP A 173 16.02 -12.45 -25.85
N LEU A 174 16.08 -13.72 -25.45
CA LEU A 174 14.93 -14.62 -25.47
C LEU A 174 13.78 -14.11 -24.60
N CYS A 175 14.06 -13.70 -23.35
CA CYS A 175 13.03 -13.17 -22.45
C CYS A 175 12.34 -11.92 -23.02
N PHE A 176 13.10 -10.99 -23.60
CA PHE A 176 12.53 -9.79 -24.21
C PHE A 176 11.77 -10.08 -25.50
N ALA A 177 12.23 -11.02 -26.33
CA ALA A 177 11.47 -11.45 -27.50
C ALA A 177 10.09 -12.02 -27.12
N ILE A 178 10.02 -12.77 -26.01
CA ILE A 178 8.74 -13.25 -25.45
C ILE A 178 7.90 -12.07 -24.95
N GLN A 179 8.50 -11.11 -24.23
CA GLN A 179 7.79 -9.93 -23.76
C GLN A 179 7.15 -9.13 -24.88
N ASP A 180 7.84 -9.00 -26.01
CA ASP A 180 7.35 -8.26 -27.16
C ASP A 180 6.22 -9.00 -27.88
N SER A 181 6.19 -10.34 -27.80
CA SER A 181 5.10 -11.15 -28.37
C SER A 181 3.77 -11.08 -27.62
N VAL A 182 3.75 -10.71 -26.32
CA VAL A 182 2.51 -10.70 -25.50
C VAL A 182 1.70 -9.40 -25.62
N GLY A 183 2.22 -8.38 -26.32
CA GLY A 183 1.49 -7.13 -26.60
C GLY A 183 1.31 -6.18 -25.41
N HIS A 184 1.98 -6.41 -24.27
CA HIS A 184 2.00 -5.51 -23.12
C HIS A 184 3.32 -5.61 -22.36
N LYS A 185 3.69 -4.60 -21.55
CA LYS A 185 4.95 -4.61 -20.76
C LYS A 185 4.77 -5.04 -19.29
N LYS A 186 3.57 -5.49 -18.89
CA LYS A 186 3.19 -5.77 -17.48
C LYS A 186 3.99 -6.90 -16.81
N GLY A 187 4.65 -7.77 -17.58
CA GLY A 187 5.52 -8.84 -17.08
C GLY A 187 7.00 -8.46 -16.95
N ARG A 188 7.38 -7.22 -17.32
CA ARG A 188 8.80 -6.83 -17.49
C ARG A 188 9.62 -6.93 -16.19
N ALA A 189 9.02 -6.65 -15.05
CA ALA A 189 9.68 -6.78 -13.76
C ALA A 189 10.11 -8.22 -13.45
N GLN A 190 9.32 -9.23 -13.87
CA GLN A 190 9.67 -10.64 -13.70
C GLN A 190 10.90 -11.02 -14.52
N ILE A 191 11.07 -10.45 -15.71
CA ILE A 191 12.24 -10.71 -16.56
C ILE A 191 13.50 -10.26 -15.85
N HIS A 192 13.54 -9.02 -15.36
CA HIS A 192 14.72 -8.49 -14.69
C HIS A 192 15.06 -9.25 -13.39
N VAL A 193 14.04 -9.63 -12.62
CA VAL A 193 14.21 -10.46 -11.42
C VAL A 193 14.77 -11.84 -11.77
N LEU A 194 14.24 -12.49 -12.81
CA LEU A 194 14.70 -13.80 -13.25
C LEU A 194 16.13 -13.75 -13.79
N LEU A 195 16.48 -12.70 -14.54
CA LEU A 195 17.83 -12.49 -15.05
C LEU A 195 18.86 -12.43 -13.93
N PHE A 196 18.62 -11.62 -12.89
CA PHE A 196 19.47 -11.60 -11.71
C PHE A 196 19.53 -12.97 -11.03
N ALA A 197 18.38 -13.61 -10.80
CA ALA A 197 18.35 -14.88 -10.08
C ALA A 197 19.13 -15.99 -10.80
N LEU A 198 19.13 -16.01 -12.14
CA LEU A 198 19.84 -17.00 -12.94
C LEU A 198 21.30 -16.64 -13.23
N PHE A 199 21.63 -15.35 -13.31
CA PHE A 199 22.98 -14.88 -13.62
C PHE A 199 23.37 -13.67 -12.74
N PRO A 200 23.53 -13.88 -11.42
CA PRO A 200 23.79 -12.79 -10.46
C PRO A 200 25.14 -12.08 -10.70
N ASP A 201 26.09 -12.73 -11.39
CA ASP A 201 27.38 -12.14 -11.75
C ASP A 201 27.32 -11.27 -13.02
N THR A 202 26.16 -11.24 -13.70
CA THR A 202 25.97 -10.53 -14.98
C THR A 202 24.90 -9.44 -14.88
N PHE A 203 23.79 -9.71 -14.19
CA PHE A 203 22.70 -8.76 -14.04
C PHE A 203 22.63 -8.24 -12.62
N GLN A 204 22.17 -7.00 -12.47
CA GLN A 204 22.00 -6.34 -11.17
C GLN A 204 20.60 -6.64 -10.57
N PRO A 205 20.43 -6.66 -9.23
CA PRO A 205 19.18 -7.00 -8.53
C PRO A 205 18.14 -5.86 -8.61
N ILE A 206 17.86 -5.39 -9.82
CA ILE A 206 16.99 -4.24 -10.10
C ILE A 206 15.80 -4.72 -10.93
N ALA A 207 14.62 -4.78 -10.30
CA ALA A 207 13.39 -5.21 -10.96
C ALA A 207 12.80 -4.15 -11.93
N SER A 208 13.07 -2.87 -11.69
CA SER A 208 12.49 -1.76 -12.44
C SER A 208 13.38 -1.35 -13.61
N ALA A 209 12.85 -1.41 -14.84
CA ALA A 209 13.53 -0.89 -16.02
C ALA A 209 13.83 0.61 -15.90
N HIS A 210 12.90 1.36 -15.32
CA HIS A 210 13.08 2.79 -15.07
C HIS A 210 14.27 3.05 -14.13
N HIS A 211 14.40 2.28 -13.05
CA HIS A 211 15.55 2.44 -12.15
C HIS A 211 16.88 2.12 -12.84
N LYS A 212 16.91 1.14 -13.74
CA LYS A 212 18.12 0.85 -14.54
C LYS A 212 18.53 2.07 -15.37
N HIS A 213 17.57 2.69 -16.02
CA HIS A 213 17.82 3.89 -16.83
C HIS A 213 18.32 5.06 -15.99
N GLU A 214 17.67 5.34 -14.85
CA GLU A 214 18.09 6.43 -13.95
C GLU A 214 19.51 6.20 -13.39
N ILE A 215 19.86 4.96 -13.04
CA ILE A 215 21.23 4.58 -12.65
C ILE A 215 22.23 4.96 -13.72
N LEU A 216 21.99 4.53 -14.96
CA LEU A 216 22.94 4.80 -16.03
C LEU A 216 23.06 6.28 -16.36
N LYS A 217 21.93 7.00 -16.32
CA LYS A 217 21.88 8.44 -16.55
C LYS A 217 22.75 9.20 -15.54
N ALA A 218 22.65 8.88 -14.26
CA ALA A 218 23.38 9.57 -13.21
C ALA A 218 24.86 9.17 -13.05
N PHE A 219 25.26 8.10 -13.71
CA PHE A 219 26.64 7.61 -13.75
C PHE A 219 27.21 7.67 -15.16
N ALA A 220 26.67 8.56 -16.00
CA ALA A 220 27.11 8.73 -17.38
C ALA A 220 28.59 9.14 -17.48
N GLU A 221 29.14 9.84 -16.48
CA GLU A 221 30.57 10.20 -16.46
C GLU A 221 31.48 8.97 -16.25
N GLU A 222 31.03 7.98 -15.47
CA GLU A 222 31.73 6.71 -15.25
C GLU A 222 31.52 5.69 -16.37
N LEU A 223 30.65 6.00 -17.34
CA LEU A 223 30.34 5.17 -18.48
C LEU A 223 30.45 5.97 -19.79
N PRO A 224 31.67 6.27 -20.26
CA PRO A 224 31.90 7.18 -21.39
C PRO A 224 31.39 6.66 -22.74
N ASP A 225 31.28 5.33 -22.91
CA ASP A 225 30.89 4.68 -24.17
C ASP A 225 29.68 3.72 -23.96
N PRO A 226 28.46 4.22 -23.69
CA PRO A 226 27.29 3.38 -23.45
C PRO A 226 26.90 2.58 -24.68
N SER A 227 26.59 1.29 -24.50
CA SER A 227 26.23 0.36 -25.57
C SER A 227 24.79 0.51 -26.07
N GLY A 228 23.96 1.29 -25.36
CA GLY A 228 22.52 1.41 -25.61
C GLY A 228 21.72 0.21 -25.09
N ASN A 229 22.33 -0.63 -24.26
CA ASN A 229 21.70 -1.75 -23.58
C ASN A 229 21.90 -1.61 -22.09
N ASP A 230 20.84 -1.21 -21.39
CA ASP A 230 20.91 -0.88 -19.97
C ASP A 230 21.55 -1.98 -19.11
N ASP A 231 21.34 -3.26 -19.44
CA ASP A 231 21.90 -4.36 -18.67
C ASP A 231 23.41 -4.52 -18.89
N LYS A 232 23.91 -4.26 -20.11
CA LYS A 232 25.37 -4.28 -20.41
C LYS A 232 26.06 -3.10 -19.77
N ASP A 233 25.44 -1.93 -19.90
CA ASP A 233 25.93 -0.66 -19.38
C ASP A 233 25.99 -0.71 -17.84
N LEU A 234 24.99 -1.35 -17.19
CA LEU A 234 24.99 -1.53 -15.73
C LEU A 234 26.07 -2.51 -15.25
N LEU A 235 26.34 -3.57 -16.02
CA LEU A 235 27.40 -4.53 -15.68
C LEU A 235 28.78 -3.88 -15.78
N GLU A 236 29.01 -3.11 -16.84
CA GLU A 236 30.24 -2.34 -17.01
C GLU A 236 30.41 -1.33 -15.87
N LEU A 237 29.37 -0.53 -15.62
CA LEU A 237 29.35 0.43 -14.52
C LEU A 237 29.63 -0.23 -13.18
N SER A 238 28.94 -1.33 -12.84
CA SER A 238 29.13 -2.01 -11.55
C SER A 238 30.56 -2.53 -11.39
N ARG A 239 31.18 -3.05 -12.46
CA ARG A 239 32.57 -3.53 -12.43
C ARG A 239 33.56 -2.39 -12.26
N THR A 240 33.35 -1.28 -12.97
CA THR A 240 34.17 -0.07 -12.85
C THR A 240 34.13 0.46 -11.43
N LEU A 241 32.94 0.60 -10.84
CA LEU A 241 32.77 1.06 -9.47
C LEU A 241 33.33 0.07 -8.44
N GLU A 242 33.13 -1.25 -8.63
CA GLU A 242 33.67 -2.28 -7.74
C GLU A 242 35.21 -2.26 -7.68
N VAL A 243 35.88 -2.07 -8.82
CA VAL A 243 37.34 -1.92 -8.88
C VAL A 243 37.81 -0.69 -8.08
N GLN A 244 37.05 0.42 -8.11
CA GLN A 244 37.39 1.64 -7.39
C GLN A 244 37.26 1.50 -5.87
N ILE A 245 36.25 0.76 -5.39
CA ILE A 245 35.91 0.68 -3.96
C ILE A 245 36.34 -0.62 -3.27
N GLY A 246 36.74 -1.64 -4.04
CA GLY A 246 37.20 -2.93 -3.54
C GLY A 246 36.10 -3.83 -2.95
N ARG A 247 34.82 -3.61 -3.32
CA ARG A 247 33.67 -4.43 -2.88
C ARG A 247 32.53 -4.37 -3.92
N PRO A 248 31.63 -5.37 -3.94
CA PRO A 248 30.44 -5.34 -4.80
C PRO A 248 29.57 -4.10 -4.57
N VAL A 249 28.93 -3.64 -5.65
CA VAL A 249 28.06 -2.46 -5.65
C VAL A 249 26.59 -2.92 -5.60
N ASP A 250 25.85 -2.46 -4.58
CA ASP A 250 24.39 -2.46 -4.61
C ASP A 250 23.92 -1.03 -4.86
N PHE A 251 23.31 -0.78 -6.03
CA PHE A 251 22.84 0.54 -6.41
C PHE A 251 21.70 1.07 -5.51
N TYR A 252 21.05 0.23 -4.69
CA TYR A 252 20.07 0.69 -3.71
C TYR A 252 20.68 1.03 -2.34
N ASP A 253 21.98 0.80 -2.15
CA ASP A 253 22.70 1.18 -0.93
C ASP A 253 23.39 2.53 -1.11
N GLU A 254 23.61 3.23 0.00
CA GLU A 254 24.47 4.42 0.02
C GLU A 254 25.94 4.04 -0.24
N PRO A 255 26.71 4.88 -0.97
CA PRO A 255 26.36 6.21 -1.48
C PRO A 255 25.68 6.21 -2.87
N TRP A 256 25.38 5.03 -3.43
CA TRP A 256 25.02 4.89 -4.86
C TRP A 256 23.59 5.31 -5.15
N VAL A 257 22.64 4.85 -4.32
CA VAL A 257 21.23 5.28 -4.40
C VAL A 257 21.11 6.80 -4.32
N GLY A 258 22.03 7.40 -3.57
CA GLY A 258 22.38 8.81 -3.50
C GLY A 258 22.39 9.57 -4.81
N ARG A 259 23.00 8.96 -5.81
CA ARG A 259 23.43 9.62 -7.04
C ARG A 259 22.41 9.51 -8.15
N TRP A 260 21.76 8.36 -8.30
CA TRP A 260 20.88 8.11 -9.44
C TRP A 260 19.40 8.25 -9.15
N ARG A 261 19.05 8.15 -7.88
CA ARG A 261 17.73 8.50 -7.43
C ARG A 261 17.84 9.94 -6.92
N GLU A 262 18.14 10.87 -7.85
CA GLU A 262 17.91 12.30 -7.61
C GLU A 262 16.40 12.46 -7.42
N GLY A 263 15.97 12.52 -6.16
CA GLY A 263 14.58 12.39 -5.73
C GLY A 263 14.29 11.19 -4.82
N ALA A 264 15.24 10.31 -4.52
CA ALA A 264 15.06 9.23 -3.56
C ALA A 264 16.23 8.86 -2.63
N VAL A 265 17.18 9.77 -2.45
CA VAL A 265 17.55 10.14 -1.06
C VAL A 265 16.42 10.93 -0.38
N GLN A 266 15.39 11.28 -1.15
CA GLN A 266 14.27 12.10 -0.73
C GLN A 266 12.91 11.41 -0.92
N HIS A 267 12.87 10.09 -0.68
CA HIS A 267 11.69 9.48 -0.05
C HIS A 267 11.96 9.10 1.42
N GLU A 268 12.84 9.87 2.04
CA GLU A 268 12.61 10.42 3.38
C GLU A 268 12.34 11.94 3.35
N GLN A 269 12.16 12.59 2.19
CA GLN A 269 11.82 14.01 2.18
C GLN A 269 10.32 14.17 2.39
N ARG A 270 9.98 14.42 3.63
CA ARG A 270 8.61 14.77 4.00
C ARG A 270 8.40 16.25 3.75
N GLY A 271 7.19 16.60 3.35
CA GLY A 271 6.75 17.99 3.27
C GLY A 271 6.09 18.39 4.57
N TRP A 272 6.55 19.48 5.19
CA TRP A 272 6.01 19.98 6.45
C TRP A 272 5.48 21.39 6.27
N LEU A 273 4.20 21.59 6.55
CA LEU A 273 3.64 22.93 6.66
C LEU A 273 3.93 23.47 8.07
N VAL A 274 4.77 24.49 8.21
CA VAL A 274 5.07 25.18 9.48
C VAL A 274 4.44 26.57 9.47
N ARG A 275 3.55 26.88 10.42
CA ARG A 275 2.83 28.17 10.48
C ARG A 275 3.66 29.23 11.21
N GLY A 276 4.05 30.29 10.50
CA GLY A 276 4.67 31.50 11.08
C GLY A 276 3.75 32.72 11.13
N HIS A 277 2.62 32.68 10.42
CA HIS A 277 1.63 33.75 10.43
C HIS A 277 0.72 33.62 11.66
N ASN A 278 0.61 34.68 12.47
CA ASN A 278 -0.22 34.75 13.70
C ASN A 278 0.26 33.88 14.87
N VAL A 279 1.57 33.76 15.08
CA VAL A 279 2.16 33.13 16.28
C VAL A 279 2.04 34.13 17.44
N GLY A 280 1.11 33.90 18.37
CA GLY A 280 0.87 34.80 19.50
C GLY A 280 0.41 36.21 19.11
N GLY A 281 -0.22 36.38 17.94
CA GLY A 281 -0.66 37.67 17.40
C GLY A 281 0.35 38.37 16.49
N HIS A 282 1.50 37.75 16.22
CA HIS A 282 2.56 38.32 15.40
C HIS A 282 2.86 37.47 14.16
N ASP A 283 3.29 38.12 13.09
CA ASP A 283 3.81 37.45 11.90
C ASP A 283 5.33 37.33 12.00
N VAL A 284 5.82 36.10 12.12
CA VAL A 284 7.26 35.81 12.22
C VAL A 284 7.86 35.36 10.89
N ILE A 285 7.05 35.21 9.83
CA ILE A 285 7.51 34.77 8.51
C ILE A 285 8.57 35.73 7.92
N PRO A 286 8.45 37.07 8.00
CA PRO A 286 9.49 37.96 7.46
C PRO A 286 10.86 37.72 8.10
N ASP A 287 10.90 37.42 9.40
CA ASP A 287 12.14 37.13 10.12
C ASP A 287 12.72 35.76 9.74
N TRP A 288 11.85 34.76 9.58
CA TRP A 288 12.20 33.42 9.09
C TRP A 288 12.85 33.46 7.70
N LEU A 289 12.26 34.21 6.78
CA LEU A 289 12.76 34.37 5.42
C LEU A 289 14.08 35.13 5.40
N GLY A 290 14.20 36.21 6.17
CA GLY A 290 15.40 37.05 6.21
C GLY A 290 16.61 36.40 6.89
N ARG A 291 16.39 35.60 7.95
CA ARG A 291 17.46 34.96 8.72
C ARG A 291 17.65 33.47 8.42
N GLY A 292 16.81 32.87 7.57
CA GLY A 292 16.98 31.49 7.10
C GLY A 292 16.65 30.42 8.15
N TYR A 293 15.50 30.53 8.82
CA TYR A 293 15.04 29.53 9.77
C TYR A 293 13.51 29.40 9.78
N CYS A 294 12.98 28.38 10.47
CA CYS A 294 11.60 28.33 10.93
C CYS A 294 11.55 27.99 12.42
N SER A 295 10.46 28.30 13.11
CA SER A 295 10.35 28.06 14.56
C SER A 295 8.99 27.52 15.00
N LEU A 296 8.96 26.86 16.16
CA LEU A 296 7.75 26.33 16.79
C LEU A 296 7.58 26.87 18.22
N SER A 297 6.51 27.61 18.49
CA SER A 297 6.23 28.16 19.82
C SER A 297 5.41 27.19 20.70
N TRP A 298 5.93 26.95 21.90
CA TRP A 298 5.24 26.37 23.07
C TRP A 298 5.95 26.95 24.31
N ARG A 299 5.56 28.16 24.72
CA ARG A 299 6.30 28.96 25.73
C ARG A 299 6.40 28.27 27.09
N GLU A 300 5.37 27.53 27.45
CA GLU A 300 5.23 26.86 28.75
C GLU A 300 6.13 25.63 28.84
N VAL A 301 6.44 24.99 27.71
CA VAL A 301 7.28 23.80 27.65
C VAL A 301 8.76 24.23 27.75
N PRO A 302 9.60 23.59 28.57
CA PRO A 302 11.04 23.89 28.63
C PRO A 302 11.78 23.39 27.38
N GLU A 303 13.07 23.67 27.28
CA GLU A 303 13.93 23.09 26.23
C GLU A 303 13.88 21.57 26.29
N ILE A 304 13.68 20.95 25.12
CA ILE A 304 13.73 19.50 24.94
C ILE A 304 14.83 19.23 23.90
N PRO A 305 15.79 18.34 24.19
CA PRO A 305 16.83 17.98 23.23
C PRO A 305 16.26 17.45 21.91
N GLY A 306 16.88 17.81 20.79
CA GLY A 306 16.58 17.22 19.48
C GLY A 306 16.74 15.70 19.50
N GLY A 307 15.83 14.98 18.84
CA GLY A 307 15.82 13.52 18.83
C GLY A 307 15.20 12.84 20.06
N ALA A 308 14.61 13.60 20.99
CA ALA A 308 13.86 13.02 22.11
C ALA A 308 12.74 12.07 21.64
N THR A 309 12.51 10.99 22.39
CA THR A 309 11.47 10.02 22.05
C THR A 309 10.08 10.61 22.28
N LYS A 310 9.08 10.08 21.57
CA LYS A 310 7.67 10.50 21.72
C LYS A 310 7.18 10.41 23.17
N GLN A 311 7.67 9.44 23.94
CA GLN A 311 7.35 9.28 25.36
C GLN A 311 7.98 10.39 26.23
N GLN A 312 9.25 10.73 25.99
CA GLN A 312 9.94 11.81 26.71
C GLN A 312 9.27 13.17 26.44
N ILE A 313 8.88 13.43 25.19
CA ILE A 313 8.18 14.67 24.81
C ILE A 313 6.81 14.75 25.48
N ARG A 314 6.04 13.65 25.48
CA ARG A 314 4.73 13.59 26.18
C ARG A 314 4.86 13.88 27.68
N GLN A 315 5.90 13.33 28.32
CA GLN A 315 6.16 13.56 29.74
C GLN A 315 6.50 15.03 30.01
N ALA A 316 7.42 15.62 29.24
CA ALA A 316 7.83 17.01 29.38
C ALA A 316 6.65 17.99 29.18
N VAL A 317 5.77 17.72 28.22
CA VAL A 317 4.55 18.51 28.00
C VAL A 317 3.55 18.35 29.15
N ALA A 318 3.39 17.15 29.70
CA ALA A 318 2.50 16.90 30.82
C ALA A 318 2.95 17.61 32.11
N GLU A 319 4.25 17.66 32.36
CA GLU A 319 4.84 18.35 33.52
C GLU A 319 4.81 19.88 33.38
N ALA A 320 5.04 20.40 32.17
CA ALA A 320 5.07 21.82 31.90
C ALA A 320 3.69 22.47 31.88
N MET A 321 2.65 21.71 31.52
CA MET A 321 1.28 22.21 31.36
C MET A 321 0.28 21.33 32.13
N PRO A 322 0.37 21.24 33.46
CA PRO A 322 -0.47 20.34 34.26
C PRO A 322 -1.96 20.74 34.19
N GLU A 323 -2.24 22.03 34.13
CA GLU A 323 -3.60 22.60 34.06
C GLU A 323 -4.17 22.64 32.63
N ALA A 324 -3.38 22.28 31.61
CA ALA A 324 -3.86 22.26 30.22
C ALA A 324 -4.83 21.09 29.97
N THR A 325 -5.66 21.22 28.93
CA THR A 325 -6.51 20.09 28.51
C THR A 325 -5.66 18.98 27.90
N ALA A 326 -6.14 17.73 27.97
CA ALA A 326 -5.46 16.60 27.33
C ALA A 326 -5.29 16.81 25.82
N GLN A 327 -6.24 17.52 25.19
CA GLN A 327 -6.17 17.93 23.79
C GLN A 327 -5.00 18.89 23.53
N LEU A 328 -4.85 19.95 24.33
CA LEU A 328 -3.76 20.91 24.16
C LEU A 328 -2.38 20.27 24.40
N ARG A 329 -2.28 19.39 25.40
CA ARG A 329 -1.07 18.58 25.63
C ARG A 329 -0.77 17.62 24.50
N GLY A 330 -1.80 16.99 23.92
CA GLY A 330 -1.67 16.13 22.74
C GLY A 330 -1.12 16.90 21.53
N ALA A 331 -1.61 18.12 21.31
CA ALA A 331 -1.18 19.00 20.23
C ALA A 331 0.29 19.39 20.38
N ALA A 332 0.65 19.87 21.58
CA ALA A 332 2.02 20.24 21.89
C ALA A 332 2.96 19.05 21.74
N ALA A 333 2.60 17.87 22.28
CA ALA A 333 3.43 16.68 22.19
C ALA A 333 3.60 16.19 20.74
N TYR A 334 2.56 16.24 19.92
CA TYR A 334 2.66 15.87 18.51
C TYR A 334 3.54 16.85 17.72
N GLN A 335 3.26 18.15 17.80
CA GLN A 335 4.01 19.16 17.05
C GLN A 335 5.48 19.20 17.48
N LEU A 336 5.76 19.10 18.78
CA LEU A 336 7.13 19.01 19.29
C LEU A 336 7.80 17.72 18.83
N HIS A 337 7.09 16.59 18.75
CA HIS A 337 7.67 15.34 18.24
C HIS A 337 8.00 15.43 16.75
N VAL A 338 7.09 15.96 15.94
CA VAL A 338 7.36 16.18 14.51
C VAL A 338 8.55 17.12 14.36
N PHE A 339 8.52 18.28 15.02
CA PHE A 339 9.56 19.30 14.86
C PHE A 339 10.90 18.90 15.48
N LEU A 340 10.96 18.15 16.59
CA LEU A 340 12.23 17.80 17.24
C LEU A 340 12.81 16.47 16.78
N THR A 341 11.97 15.56 16.28
CA THR A 341 12.34 14.16 16.05
C THR A 341 12.09 13.70 14.62
N GLU A 342 10.94 14.02 14.02
CA GLU A 342 10.60 13.49 12.69
C GLU A 342 11.15 14.33 11.53
N MET A 343 11.15 15.66 11.65
CA MET A 343 11.74 16.54 10.65
C MET A 343 13.24 16.31 10.53
N GLN A 344 13.72 15.99 9.33
CA GLN A 344 15.13 15.76 9.03
C GLN A 344 15.71 16.84 8.13
N PRO A 345 17.03 17.08 8.19
CA PRO A 345 17.72 17.85 7.16
C PRO A 345 17.43 17.27 5.78
N GLY A 346 17.13 18.13 4.83
CA GLY A 346 16.63 17.75 3.51
C GLY A 346 15.12 17.89 3.37
N ASP A 347 14.31 17.81 4.42
CA ASP A 347 12.85 17.93 4.31
C ASP A 347 12.37 19.26 3.70
N LEU A 348 11.23 19.23 3.02
CA LEU A 348 10.57 20.45 2.53
C LEU A 348 9.80 21.09 3.68
N VAL A 349 9.97 22.40 3.85
CA VAL A 349 9.15 23.21 4.76
C VAL A 349 8.38 24.22 3.93
N VAL A 350 7.08 24.29 4.17
CA VAL A 350 6.18 25.27 3.58
C VAL A 350 5.64 26.15 4.68
N THR A 351 5.56 27.46 4.46
CA THR A 351 4.79 28.37 5.31
C THR A 351 3.89 29.23 4.44
N VAL A 352 2.78 29.71 4.99
CA VAL A 352 1.77 30.45 4.23
C VAL A 352 1.25 31.67 4.99
N THR A 353 1.01 32.74 4.24
CA THR A 353 0.21 33.90 4.64
C THR A 353 -1.18 33.78 4.00
N PRO A 354 -2.10 34.76 4.18
CA PRO A 354 -3.38 34.74 3.47
C PRO A 354 -3.22 34.66 1.94
N ASP A 355 -2.24 35.38 1.39
CA ASP A 355 -2.08 35.59 -0.05
C ASP A 355 -0.87 34.84 -0.65
N GLU A 356 0.13 34.51 0.16
CA GLU A 356 1.42 33.98 -0.29
C GLU A 356 1.76 32.62 0.32
N VAL A 357 2.54 31.83 -0.44
CA VAL A 357 3.11 30.56 -0.03
C VAL A 357 4.62 30.62 -0.19
N HIS A 358 5.34 30.27 0.86
CA HIS A 358 6.79 30.14 0.84
C HIS A 358 7.22 28.70 1.03
N VAL A 359 8.23 28.28 0.27
CA VAL A 359 8.79 26.94 0.24
C VAL A 359 10.29 27.02 0.51
N GLY A 360 10.79 26.12 1.34
CA GLY A 360 12.20 26.00 1.67
C GLY A 360 12.59 24.59 2.05
N THR A 361 13.89 24.38 2.32
CA THR A 361 14.47 23.09 2.66
C THR A 361 15.13 23.16 4.03
N VAL A 362 14.83 22.23 4.93
CA VAL A 362 15.47 22.11 6.25
C VAL A 362 16.95 21.82 6.07
N GLN A 363 17.83 22.58 6.74
CA GLN A 363 19.28 22.49 6.55
C GLN A 363 19.99 21.72 7.68
N GLY A 364 19.32 21.45 8.81
CA GLY A 364 20.00 20.97 10.00
C GLY A 364 19.08 20.58 11.16
N PRO A 365 19.67 20.09 12.27
CA PRO A 365 18.95 19.69 13.47
C PRO A 365 18.26 20.90 14.14
N PRO A 366 17.28 20.67 15.03
CA PRO A 366 16.65 21.74 15.78
C PRO A 366 17.61 22.33 16.80
N THR A 367 17.52 23.64 17.02
CA THR A 367 18.29 24.39 18.02
C THR A 367 17.35 25.13 18.98
N TYR A 368 17.84 25.46 20.17
CA TYR A 368 17.14 26.30 21.13
C TYR A 368 17.93 27.60 21.37
N ASP A 369 17.35 28.74 21.00
CA ASP A 369 17.96 30.06 21.10
C ASP A 369 16.94 31.11 21.58
N PRO A 370 16.91 31.42 22.90
CA PRO A 370 15.93 32.34 23.47
C PRO A 370 16.27 33.83 23.29
N SER A 371 17.33 34.19 22.54
CA SER A 371 17.83 35.56 22.44
C SER A 371 16.83 36.58 21.90
N ASP A 372 15.94 36.16 20.98
CA ASP A 372 14.85 36.98 20.43
C ASP A 372 13.48 36.71 21.09
N GLY A 373 13.46 36.00 22.24
CA GLY A 373 12.25 35.63 22.98
C GLY A 373 11.88 34.15 22.86
N VAL A 374 11.06 33.68 23.80
CA VAL A 374 10.75 32.24 23.96
C VAL A 374 9.85 31.65 22.87
N ASP A 375 9.14 32.47 22.09
CA ASP A 375 8.26 31.98 21.01
C ASP A 375 8.99 31.45 19.81
N THR A 376 10.11 32.07 19.48
CA THR A 376 10.92 31.71 18.33
C THR A 376 12.15 30.92 18.77
N ALA A 377 12.23 30.54 20.05
CA ALA A 377 13.42 29.93 20.62
C ALA A 377 13.73 28.56 20.02
N ARG A 378 12.71 27.76 19.70
CA ARG A 378 12.89 26.46 19.02
C ARG A 378 12.99 26.68 17.53
N ARG A 379 14.21 26.64 16.99
CA ARG A 379 14.50 26.96 15.58
C ARG A 379 14.94 25.73 14.83
N ARG A 380 14.70 25.73 13.52
CA ARG A 380 15.38 24.89 12.55
C ARG A 380 15.93 25.75 11.43
N PRO A 381 17.19 25.58 11.03
CA PRO A 381 17.73 26.31 9.89
C PRO A 381 17.02 25.85 8.61
N VAL A 382 16.59 26.79 7.79
CA VAL A 382 15.83 26.57 6.54
C VAL A 382 16.41 27.45 5.44
N ARG A 383 16.68 26.85 4.28
CA ARG A 383 16.97 27.59 3.06
C ARG A 383 15.67 27.83 2.31
N TRP A 384 15.17 29.06 2.34
CA TRP A 384 13.94 29.45 1.66
C TRP A 384 14.19 29.71 0.17
N ALA A 385 13.53 28.96 -0.71
CA ALA A 385 13.62 29.13 -2.16
C ALA A 385 12.83 30.35 -2.64
N THR A 386 11.71 30.62 -1.98
CA THR A 386 10.74 31.67 -2.33
C THR A 386 10.82 32.86 -1.38
N ALA A 387 12.01 33.16 -0.81
CA ALA A 387 12.19 34.28 0.10
C ALA A 387 12.01 35.63 -0.60
N GLU A 388 12.54 35.75 -1.82
CA GLU A 388 12.46 36.98 -2.64
C GLU A 388 11.33 36.95 -3.67
N ARG A 389 10.78 35.76 -3.95
CA ARG A 389 9.71 35.53 -4.93
C ARG A 389 8.68 34.54 -4.36
N PRO A 390 7.70 35.01 -3.58
CA PRO A 390 6.64 34.16 -3.04
C PRO A 390 5.78 33.54 -4.14
N LEU A 391 5.21 32.37 -3.87
CA LEU A 391 4.16 31.81 -4.71
C LEU A 391 2.83 32.47 -4.37
N VAL A 392 2.10 32.91 -5.39
CA VAL A 392 0.76 33.47 -5.22
C VAL A 392 -0.22 32.32 -4.97
N ARG A 393 -0.92 32.35 -3.83
CA ARG A 393 -1.78 31.25 -3.40
C ARG A 393 -2.92 30.95 -4.38
N ALA A 394 -3.49 31.99 -4.99
CA ALA A 394 -4.57 31.87 -5.97
C ALA A 394 -4.15 31.17 -7.27
N ASP A 395 -2.86 31.19 -7.60
CA ASP A 395 -2.31 30.60 -8.83
C ASP A 395 -1.91 29.13 -8.66
N LEU A 396 -2.05 28.59 -7.44
CA LEU A 396 -1.77 27.20 -7.13
C LEU A 396 -2.92 26.28 -7.58
N PRO A 397 -2.68 24.99 -7.86
CA PRO A 397 -3.75 24.07 -8.25
C PRO A 397 -4.77 23.86 -7.12
N GLU A 398 -6.03 23.61 -7.47
CA GLU A 398 -7.13 23.50 -6.49
C GLU A 398 -6.83 22.46 -5.38
N LYS A 399 -6.18 21.35 -5.76
CA LYS A 399 -5.75 20.29 -4.83
C LYS A 399 -4.75 20.78 -3.77
N VAL A 400 -3.86 21.70 -4.15
CA VAL A 400 -2.89 22.33 -3.27
C VAL A 400 -3.59 23.38 -2.41
N GLN A 401 -4.39 24.26 -3.03
CA GLN A 401 -5.16 25.30 -2.33
C GLN A 401 -6.05 24.73 -1.22
N ALA A 402 -6.63 23.55 -1.43
CA ALA A 402 -7.47 22.84 -0.47
C ALA A 402 -6.71 22.30 0.77
N ARG A 403 -5.38 22.11 0.67
CA ARG A 403 -4.54 21.56 1.77
C ARG A 403 -3.90 22.65 2.64
N LEU A 404 -3.70 23.85 2.09
CA LEU A 404 -3.14 25.01 2.79
C LEU A 404 -3.99 25.65 3.92
N PRO A 405 -5.33 25.45 4.05
CA PRO A 405 -6.13 26.02 5.14
C PRO A 405 -6.19 25.16 6.42
N LEU A 406 -5.59 23.96 6.45
CA LEU A 406 -5.82 22.98 7.54
C LEU A 406 -5.13 23.33 8.88
N PRO A 407 -5.70 22.91 10.04
CA PRO A 407 -5.31 23.39 11.39
C PRO A 407 -4.54 22.31 12.17
N PRO A 408 -3.20 22.22 11.99
CA PRO A 408 -2.30 22.66 13.07
C PRO A 408 -1.06 23.43 12.59
N ALA A 409 -0.21 23.86 13.55
CA ALA A 409 1.00 24.67 13.33
C ALA A 409 2.13 23.92 12.61
N VAL A 410 2.15 22.57 12.66
CA VAL A 410 3.03 21.69 11.89
C VAL A 410 2.22 20.49 11.37
N TYR A 411 2.26 20.19 10.07
CA TYR A 411 1.53 19.05 9.47
C TYR A 411 2.20 18.49 8.20
N ASP A 412 2.01 17.20 7.92
CA ASP A 412 2.52 16.52 6.71
C ASP A 412 1.73 16.92 5.46
N ILE A 413 2.42 17.47 4.47
CA ILE A 413 1.90 17.83 3.15
C ILE A 413 2.65 17.08 2.03
N SER A 414 3.29 15.95 2.35
CA SER A 414 4.13 15.18 1.43
C SER A 414 3.40 14.84 0.12
N SER A 415 2.08 14.65 0.18
CA SER A 415 1.21 14.42 -0.98
C SER A 415 1.14 15.57 -2.01
N VAL A 416 1.47 16.81 -1.62
CA VAL A 416 1.43 18.02 -2.47
C VAL A 416 2.75 18.82 -2.44
N ALA A 417 3.72 18.38 -1.64
CA ALA A 417 4.98 19.09 -1.43
C ALA A 417 5.86 19.14 -2.68
N ALA A 418 5.83 18.08 -3.50
CA ALA A 418 6.55 18.02 -4.77
C ALA A 418 6.06 19.10 -5.76
N GLU A 419 4.75 19.29 -5.86
CA GLU A 419 4.12 20.28 -6.75
C GLU A 419 4.39 21.72 -6.31
N LEU A 420 4.50 21.95 -4.99
CA LEU A 420 4.91 23.24 -4.42
C LEU A 420 6.41 23.51 -4.63
N ALA A 421 7.25 22.50 -4.50
CA ALA A 421 8.69 22.61 -4.74
C ALA A 421 9.01 22.93 -6.20
N GLU A 422 8.35 22.26 -7.14
CA GLU A 422 8.47 22.54 -8.58
C GLU A 422 8.18 24.01 -8.89
N ARG A 423 7.04 24.52 -8.42
CA ARG A 423 6.63 25.92 -8.66
C ARG A 423 7.51 26.95 -7.97
N ALA A 424 8.12 26.59 -6.85
CA ALA A 424 9.06 27.42 -6.11
C ALA A 424 10.40 27.63 -6.83
N GLY A 425 10.58 27.07 -8.03
CA GLY A 425 11.85 27.17 -8.76
C GLY A 425 12.95 26.37 -8.07
N LEU A 426 12.60 25.37 -7.26
CA LEU A 426 13.51 24.31 -6.83
C LEU A 426 13.68 23.33 -8.00
N GLU A 427 14.12 23.85 -9.14
CA GLU A 427 14.33 23.10 -10.37
C GLU A 427 15.69 22.42 -10.36
N SER A 428 15.66 21.12 -10.09
CA SER A 428 16.60 20.17 -10.69
C SER A 428 15.85 18.91 -11.13
N VAL A 429 14.66 19.02 -11.74
CA VAL A 429 13.90 17.83 -12.21
C VAL A 429 12.88 18.19 -13.29
N VAL A 430 13.23 18.10 -14.59
CA VAL A 430 12.27 17.71 -15.66
C VAL A 430 13.02 17.11 -16.86
N ALA A 431 12.76 15.82 -17.14
CA ALA A 431 12.59 15.18 -18.45
C ALA A 431 12.61 13.65 -18.24
N GLU A 432 11.65 12.81 -18.66
CA GLU A 432 10.43 12.98 -19.46
C GLU A 432 9.59 11.68 -19.35
N GLU A 433 8.28 11.78 -19.61
CA GLU A 433 7.27 10.71 -19.78
C GLU A 433 7.01 9.75 -18.61
N LEU A 434 6.15 10.21 -17.70
CA LEU A 434 5.23 9.34 -16.96
C LEU A 434 4.37 8.55 -17.98
N ALA A 435 4.81 7.33 -18.31
CA ALA A 435 3.92 6.35 -18.90
C ALA A 435 2.72 6.19 -17.97
N ASP A 436 1.53 6.52 -18.48
CA ASP A 436 0.23 6.45 -17.84
C ASP A 436 0.19 5.42 -16.71
N VAL A 437 0.14 5.93 -15.48
CA VAL A 437 -0.31 5.15 -14.35
C VAL A 437 -1.78 4.88 -14.60
N ASP A 438 -2.05 3.78 -15.26
CA ASP A 438 -3.40 3.28 -15.40
C ASP A 438 -3.85 2.70 -14.04
N VAL A 439 -4.40 3.58 -13.19
CA VAL A 439 -5.13 3.24 -11.96
C VAL A 439 -6.56 2.74 -12.30
N THR A 440 -6.80 2.18 -13.50
CA THR A 440 -8.12 1.62 -13.86
C THR A 440 -8.18 0.10 -13.74
N LYS A 441 -8.04 -0.41 -12.51
CA LYS A 441 -8.98 -1.46 -12.11
C LYS A 441 -9.80 -0.93 -10.94
N PRO A 442 -11.09 -0.65 -11.15
CA PRO A 442 -11.97 -0.38 -10.03
C PRO A 442 -11.92 -1.58 -9.09
N LEU A 443 -11.96 -1.31 -7.79
CA LEU A 443 -12.28 -2.34 -6.81
C LEU A 443 -13.69 -2.87 -7.12
N GLU A 444 -13.77 -4.07 -7.69
CA GLU A 444 -15.00 -4.73 -8.12
C GLU A 444 -15.30 -5.93 -7.22
N PHE A 445 -16.58 -6.07 -6.84
CA PHE A 445 -17.05 -7.24 -6.13
C PHE A 445 -17.07 -8.49 -7.03
N PRO A 446 -16.93 -9.69 -6.45
CA PRO A 446 -17.21 -10.92 -7.18
C PRO A 446 -18.68 -10.95 -7.63
N PRO A 447 -18.97 -11.54 -8.81
CA PRO A 447 -20.33 -11.59 -9.32
C PRO A 447 -21.23 -12.38 -8.37
N VAL A 448 -22.47 -11.91 -8.18
CA VAL A 448 -23.47 -12.66 -7.41
C VAL A 448 -23.86 -13.92 -8.17
N THR A 449 -23.82 -15.06 -7.48
CA THR A 449 -24.08 -16.39 -8.06
C THR A 449 -25.54 -16.83 -7.89
N GLN A 450 -26.01 -17.70 -8.78
CA GLN A 450 -27.32 -18.35 -8.64
C GLN A 450 -27.39 -19.18 -7.35
N GLU A 451 -26.29 -19.82 -6.94
CA GLU A 451 -26.19 -20.56 -5.68
C GLU A 451 -26.48 -19.67 -4.46
N LEU A 452 -25.91 -18.47 -4.41
CA LEU A 452 -26.19 -17.51 -3.34
C LEU A 452 -27.66 -17.08 -3.37
N ALA A 453 -28.22 -16.86 -4.56
CA ALA A 453 -29.62 -16.49 -4.76
C ALA A 453 -30.58 -17.57 -4.24
N ASP A 454 -30.32 -18.83 -4.59
CA ASP A 454 -31.12 -19.97 -4.16
C ASP A 454 -31.01 -20.18 -2.65
N GLY A 455 -29.79 -20.09 -2.09
CA GLY A 455 -29.56 -20.21 -0.64
C GLY A 455 -30.23 -19.10 0.19
N LEU A 456 -30.41 -17.92 -0.41
CA LEU A 456 -31.10 -16.79 0.21
C LEU A 456 -32.60 -16.74 -0.10
N LEU A 457 -33.10 -17.61 -0.98
CA LEU A 457 -34.46 -17.56 -1.51
C LEU A 457 -34.82 -16.19 -2.12
N MET A 458 -33.82 -15.56 -2.76
CA MET A 458 -33.94 -14.23 -3.36
C MET A 458 -33.76 -14.31 -4.88
N PRO A 459 -34.43 -13.45 -5.67
CA PRO A 459 -34.16 -13.37 -7.11
C PRO A 459 -32.70 -12.96 -7.36
N LEU A 460 -32.02 -13.69 -8.26
CA LEU A 460 -30.63 -13.40 -8.64
C LEU A 460 -30.45 -11.95 -9.09
N GLU A 461 -31.32 -11.47 -9.97
CA GLU A 461 -31.30 -10.08 -10.46
C GLU A 461 -31.41 -9.06 -9.32
N TRP A 462 -32.29 -9.32 -8.34
CA TRP A 462 -32.41 -8.41 -7.19
C TRP A 462 -31.12 -8.36 -6.36
N LEU A 463 -30.44 -9.49 -6.17
CA LEU A 463 -29.17 -9.52 -5.45
C LEU A 463 -28.03 -8.88 -6.24
N ARG A 464 -27.98 -9.09 -7.56
CA ARG A 464 -27.02 -8.44 -8.46
C ARG A 464 -27.13 -6.93 -8.40
N GLU A 465 -28.34 -6.41 -8.61
CA GLU A 465 -28.57 -4.97 -8.52
C GLU A 465 -28.27 -4.42 -7.10
N THR A 466 -28.44 -5.23 -6.06
CA THR A 466 -28.10 -4.83 -4.68
C THR A 466 -26.58 -4.77 -4.46
N ALA A 467 -25.83 -5.71 -5.02
CA ALA A 467 -24.37 -5.71 -4.97
C ALA A 467 -23.77 -4.57 -5.82
N GLU A 468 -24.30 -4.33 -7.02
CA GLU A 468 -23.93 -3.20 -7.87
C GLU A 468 -24.18 -1.87 -7.17
N GLN A 469 -25.36 -1.72 -6.55
CA GLN A 469 -25.67 -0.50 -5.80
C GLN A 469 -24.73 -0.29 -4.60
N LEU A 470 -24.33 -1.36 -3.92
CA LEU A 470 -23.31 -1.29 -2.86
C LEU A 470 -21.93 -0.94 -3.43
N GLN A 471 -21.60 -1.45 -4.62
CA GLN A 471 -20.33 -1.16 -5.30
C GLN A 471 -20.23 0.32 -5.64
N ASP A 472 -21.28 0.89 -6.22
CA ASP A 472 -21.29 2.27 -6.69
C ASP A 472 -21.38 3.27 -5.52
N GLN A 473 -22.28 3.01 -4.57
CA GLN A 473 -22.56 3.97 -3.49
C GLN A 473 -21.72 3.72 -2.24
N ARG A 474 -20.99 2.61 -2.16
CA ARG A 474 -20.16 2.15 -1.03
C ARG A 474 -20.90 1.93 0.30
N GLN A 475 -22.16 2.33 0.40
CA GLN A 475 -22.99 2.16 1.59
C GLN A 475 -24.48 1.95 1.25
N LEU A 476 -25.08 0.96 1.91
CA LEU A 476 -26.44 0.49 1.62
C LEU A 476 -27.20 0.19 2.93
N VAL A 477 -28.50 0.48 2.96
CA VAL A 477 -29.42 0.08 4.03
C VAL A 477 -30.49 -0.85 3.48
N LEU A 478 -30.55 -2.05 4.05
CA LEU A 478 -31.60 -3.04 3.84
C LEU A 478 -32.73 -2.78 4.83
N HIS A 479 -33.93 -2.46 4.35
CA HIS A 479 -35.06 -2.11 5.22
C HIS A 479 -36.34 -2.89 4.94
N GLY A 480 -37.10 -3.22 5.97
CA GLY A 480 -38.37 -3.93 5.83
C GLY A 480 -38.99 -4.35 7.17
N PRO A 481 -40.16 -5.00 7.15
CA PRO A 481 -40.80 -5.52 8.36
C PRO A 481 -39.87 -6.43 9.19
N PRO A 482 -40.08 -6.55 10.51
CA PRO A 482 -39.39 -7.55 11.33
C PRO A 482 -39.57 -8.97 10.77
N GLY A 483 -38.60 -9.85 10.98
CA GLY A 483 -38.69 -11.26 10.54
C GLY A 483 -38.49 -11.49 9.02
N THR A 484 -37.99 -10.50 8.28
CA THR A 484 -37.72 -10.61 6.82
C THR A 484 -36.30 -11.06 6.47
N GLY A 485 -35.51 -11.54 7.44
CA GLY A 485 -34.18 -12.10 7.19
C GLY A 485 -33.09 -11.09 6.79
N LYS A 486 -33.28 -9.78 7.03
CA LYS A 486 -32.35 -8.70 6.60
C LYS A 486 -30.91 -8.91 7.06
N THR A 487 -30.71 -9.27 8.32
CA THR A 487 -29.38 -9.52 8.90
C THR A 487 -28.74 -10.76 8.32
N HIS A 488 -29.53 -11.82 8.08
CA HIS A 488 -29.06 -13.03 7.41
C HIS A 488 -28.61 -12.72 5.97
N LEU A 489 -29.43 -11.95 5.24
CA LEU A 489 -29.14 -11.49 3.89
C LEU A 489 -27.87 -10.64 3.83
N ALA A 490 -27.74 -9.63 4.71
CA ALA A 490 -26.58 -8.76 4.78
C ALA A 490 -25.29 -9.56 5.01
N ARG A 491 -25.31 -10.53 5.94
CA ARG A 491 -24.15 -11.37 6.25
C ARG A 491 -23.76 -12.28 5.09
N ALA A 492 -24.73 -12.96 4.49
CA ALA A 492 -24.47 -13.85 3.37
C ALA A 492 -23.92 -13.09 2.16
N LEU A 493 -24.55 -11.95 1.83
CA LEU A 493 -24.11 -11.08 0.75
C LEU A 493 -22.72 -10.51 1.03
N ALA A 494 -22.48 -9.91 2.20
CA ALA A 494 -21.17 -9.36 2.56
C ALA A 494 -20.06 -10.42 2.50
N ARG A 495 -20.31 -11.64 3.00
CA ARG A 495 -19.33 -12.73 2.94
C ARG A 495 -19.06 -13.20 1.53
N HIS A 496 -20.08 -13.19 0.67
CA HIS A 496 -19.89 -13.46 -0.76
C HIS A 496 -19.04 -12.38 -1.41
N LEU A 497 -19.33 -11.10 -1.14
CA LEU A 497 -18.67 -9.97 -1.78
C LEU A 497 -17.24 -9.73 -1.27
N ALA A 498 -16.99 -9.93 0.04
CA ALA A 498 -15.72 -9.62 0.69
C ALA A 498 -14.96 -10.84 1.21
N GLY A 499 -15.59 -11.99 1.38
CA GLY A 499 -14.99 -13.14 2.08
C GLY A 499 -15.18 -13.06 3.60
N PRO A 500 -15.18 -14.21 4.30
CA PRO A 500 -15.59 -14.30 5.70
C PRO A 500 -14.74 -13.50 6.69
N ASP A 501 -13.43 -13.36 6.43
CA ASP A 501 -12.50 -12.70 7.35
C ASP A 501 -12.47 -11.17 7.21
N ARG A 502 -13.14 -10.63 6.19
CA ARG A 502 -13.19 -9.19 5.87
C ARG A 502 -14.56 -8.58 6.11
N VAL A 503 -15.40 -9.28 6.87
CA VAL A 503 -16.73 -8.84 7.26
C VAL A 503 -16.79 -8.71 8.78
N GLU A 504 -17.12 -7.51 9.25
CA GLU A 504 -17.38 -7.25 10.66
C GLU A 504 -18.88 -7.00 10.85
N LEU A 505 -19.48 -7.51 11.92
CA LEU A 505 -20.89 -7.31 12.25
C LEU A 505 -21.00 -6.65 13.62
N ILE A 506 -21.59 -5.47 13.66
CA ILE A 506 -21.98 -4.77 14.89
C ILE A 506 -23.48 -4.58 14.93
N GLN A 507 -24.03 -4.37 16.13
CA GLN A 507 -25.44 -4.07 16.32
C GLN A 507 -25.59 -2.77 17.10
N PHE A 508 -26.39 -1.86 16.58
CA PHE A 508 -26.68 -0.59 17.25
C PHE A 508 -27.80 -0.75 18.28
N HIS A 509 -27.63 -0.07 19.41
CA HIS A 509 -28.61 0.03 20.48
C HIS A 509 -28.67 1.48 20.99
N PRO A 510 -29.73 1.88 21.73
CA PRO A 510 -29.92 3.29 22.13
C PRO A 510 -28.73 3.93 22.86
N SER A 511 -27.96 3.14 23.59
CA SER A 511 -26.77 3.59 24.32
C SER A 511 -25.45 3.49 23.55
N TYR A 512 -25.45 3.10 22.27
CA TYR A 512 -24.23 2.93 21.48
C TYR A 512 -23.67 4.32 21.15
N THR A 513 -22.37 4.56 21.40
CA THR A 513 -21.77 5.89 21.24
C THR A 513 -20.65 5.91 20.20
N TYR A 514 -20.12 7.11 19.92
CA TYR A 514 -18.95 7.29 19.07
C TYR A 514 -17.74 6.53 19.60
N GLU A 515 -17.54 6.56 20.92
CA GLU A 515 -16.43 5.90 21.60
C GLU A 515 -16.47 4.38 21.50
N ASP A 516 -17.68 3.81 21.36
CA ASP A 516 -17.87 2.38 21.11
C ASP A 516 -17.64 2.02 19.63
N PHE A 517 -17.90 2.95 18.73
CA PHE A 517 -17.89 2.73 17.28
C PHE A 517 -16.53 2.95 16.64
N PHE A 518 -15.86 4.04 17.00
CA PHE A 518 -14.70 4.55 16.29
C PHE A 518 -13.45 4.69 17.14
N GLU A 519 -13.46 5.49 18.20
CA GLU A 519 -12.40 5.54 19.20
C GLU A 519 -12.85 6.34 20.44
N GLY A 520 -12.30 5.99 21.61
CA GLY A 520 -12.52 6.79 22.81
C GLY A 520 -11.65 6.35 23.98
N PHE A 521 -11.64 7.17 25.04
CA PHE A 521 -10.87 6.86 26.24
C PHE A 521 -11.45 5.64 26.97
N ARG A 522 -10.58 4.67 27.28
CA ARG A 522 -10.89 3.50 28.09
C ARG A 522 -9.85 3.31 29.19
N PRO A 523 -10.26 2.84 30.38
CA PRO A 523 -9.31 2.49 31.42
C PRO A 523 -8.53 1.23 31.01
N VAL A 524 -7.20 1.35 30.97
CA VAL A 524 -6.23 0.27 30.76
C VAL A 524 -5.38 0.09 32.01
N ARG A 525 -4.88 -1.12 32.24
CA ARG A 525 -3.98 -1.40 33.36
C ARG A 525 -2.60 -0.83 33.07
N GLY A 526 -2.17 0.12 33.88
CA GLY A 526 -0.81 0.64 33.89
C GLY A 526 0.13 -0.22 34.75
N ASP A 527 1.42 0.05 34.63
CA ASP A 527 2.43 -0.61 35.46
C ASP A 527 2.17 -0.35 36.96
N GLY A 528 2.37 -1.38 37.77
CA GLY A 528 2.15 -1.32 39.23
C GLY A 528 0.69 -1.34 39.69
N GLY A 529 -0.28 -1.65 38.81
CA GLY A 529 -1.70 -1.76 39.19
C GLY A 529 -2.47 -0.45 39.18
N SER A 530 -1.90 0.61 38.61
CA SER A 530 -2.58 1.89 38.35
C SER A 530 -3.56 1.77 37.16
N VAL A 531 -4.61 2.60 37.14
CA VAL A 531 -5.53 2.71 36.00
C VAL A 531 -5.13 3.93 35.18
N VAL A 532 -4.77 3.72 33.92
CA VAL A 532 -4.46 4.78 32.95
C VAL A 532 -5.59 4.85 31.94
N PHE A 533 -5.93 6.04 31.45
CA PHE A 533 -6.89 6.19 30.36
C PHE A 533 -6.14 6.24 29.03
N ASP A 534 -6.42 5.31 28.12
CA ASP A 534 -5.85 5.29 26.78
C ASP A 534 -6.95 5.38 25.72
N VAL A 535 -6.62 5.91 24.55
CA VAL A 535 -7.55 5.99 23.42
C VAL A 535 -7.55 4.64 22.73
N VAL A 536 -8.66 3.91 22.86
CA VAL A 536 -8.80 2.58 22.28
C VAL A 536 -9.62 2.68 21.00
N PRO A 537 -9.15 2.10 19.87
CA PRO A 537 -9.89 2.10 18.62
C PRO A 537 -11.12 1.18 18.72
N GLY A 538 -12.23 1.63 18.15
CA GLY A 538 -13.47 0.90 17.97
C GLY A 538 -13.47 0.05 16.68
N PRO A 539 -14.52 -0.76 16.47
CA PRO A 539 -14.62 -1.72 15.38
C PRO A 539 -14.53 -1.07 14.00
N PHE A 540 -15.06 0.14 13.81
CA PHE A 540 -14.96 0.83 12.52
C PHE A 540 -13.51 1.21 12.20
N LYS A 541 -12.78 1.79 13.16
CA LYS A 541 -11.38 2.20 12.97
C LYS A 541 -10.47 1.01 12.73
N LEU A 542 -10.65 -0.07 13.51
CA LEU A 542 -9.92 -1.33 13.33
C LEU A 542 -10.16 -1.95 11.94
N LEU A 543 -11.42 -1.99 11.47
CA LEU A 543 -11.72 -2.51 10.14
C LEU A 543 -11.14 -1.62 9.03
N ALA A 544 -11.16 -0.30 9.21
CA ALA A 544 -10.56 0.65 8.28
C ALA A 544 -9.03 0.50 8.21
N GLU A 545 -8.34 0.30 9.33
CA GLU A 545 -6.90 0.02 9.32
C GLU A 545 -6.58 -1.29 8.59
N ARG A 546 -7.38 -2.34 8.82
CA ARG A 546 -7.25 -3.61 8.08
C ARG A 546 -7.48 -3.42 6.58
N ALA A 547 -8.51 -2.67 6.19
CA ALA A 547 -8.81 -2.37 4.79
C ALA A 547 -7.69 -1.54 4.14
N ARG A 548 -7.11 -0.57 4.85
CA ARG A 548 -5.98 0.25 4.38
C ARG A 548 -4.73 -0.60 4.10
N ASN A 549 -4.48 -1.59 4.94
CA ASN A 549 -3.35 -2.52 4.80
C ASN A 549 -3.61 -3.63 3.76
N ASP A 550 -4.83 -3.74 3.22
CA ASP A 550 -5.23 -4.68 2.17
C ASP A 550 -6.09 -3.98 1.10
N PRO A 551 -5.55 -2.98 0.37
CA PRO A 551 -6.32 -2.11 -0.53
C PRO A 551 -6.91 -2.85 -1.74
N ALA A 552 -6.44 -4.05 -2.02
CA ALA A 552 -6.87 -4.87 -3.16
C ALA A 552 -8.17 -5.65 -2.91
N ASN A 553 -8.62 -5.76 -1.65
CA ASN A 553 -9.81 -6.54 -1.30
C ASN A 553 -10.88 -5.65 -0.65
N PRO A 554 -12.17 -5.92 -0.91
CA PRO A 554 -13.25 -5.23 -0.23
C PRO A 554 -13.38 -5.69 1.23
N TYR A 555 -13.71 -4.74 2.10
CA TYR A 555 -14.04 -4.94 3.51
C TYR A 555 -15.45 -4.45 3.75
N VAL A 556 -16.26 -5.20 4.50
CA VAL A 556 -17.67 -4.83 4.74
C VAL A 556 -17.95 -4.75 6.23
N LEU A 557 -18.41 -3.59 6.70
CA LEU A 557 -18.99 -3.45 8.03
C LEU A 557 -20.52 -3.56 7.93
N ILE A 558 -21.08 -4.54 8.60
CA ILE A 558 -22.53 -4.70 8.75
C ILE A 558 -22.95 -4.03 10.05
N ILE A 559 -23.91 -3.10 9.95
CA ILE A 559 -24.50 -2.38 11.08
C ILE A 559 -25.95 -2.82 11.23
N ASP A 560 -26.17 -3.79 12.11
CA ASP A 560 -27.50 -4.31 12.39
C ASP A 560 -28.30 -3.32 13.24
N GLU A 561 -29.59 -3.19 12.96
CA GLU A 561 -30.50 -2.26 13.64
C GLU A 561 -29.99 -0.80 13.59
N ILE A 562 -29.52 -0.36 12.42
CA ILE A 562 -28.84 0.94 12.22
C ILE A 562 -29.67 2.13 12.73
N ASN A 563 -31.00 2.04 12.73
CA ASN A 563 -31.86 3.11 13.24
C ASN A 563 -31.91 3.19 14.78
N ARG A 564 -31.55 2.12 15.51
CA ARG A 564 -31.68 2.03 16.99
C ARG A 564 -30.73 2.91 17.79
N ALA A 565 -29.73 3.49 17.17
CA ALA A 565 -28.87 4.49 17.77
C ALA A 565 -29.05 5.86 17.11
N ASN A 566 -28.63 6.92 17.79
CA ASN A 566 -28.54 8.23 17.18
C ASN A 566 -27.35 8.26 16.21
N LEU A 567 -27.61 8.02 14.93
CA LEU A 567 -26.59 7.91 13.89
C LEU A 567 -25.66 9.11 13.81
N ALA A 568 -26.19 10.33 13.90
CA ALA A 568 -25.37 11.53 13.86
C ALA A 568 -24.37 11.55 15.04
N LYS A 569 -24.81 11.12 16.23
CA LYS A 569 -23.97 11.04 17.41
C LYS A 569 -22.95 9.89 17.33
N VAL A 570 -23.33 8.74 16.76
CA VAL A 570 -22.45 7.57 16.67
C VAL A 570 -21.37 7.76 15.61
N PHE A 571 -21.72 8.29 14.43
CA PHE A 571 -20.74 8.53 13.36
C PHE A 571 -19.89 9.77 13.62
N GLY A 572 -20.38 10.75 14.38
CA GLY A 572 -19.62 11.98 14.68
C GLY A 572 -19.10 12.63 13.40
N GLU A 573 -17.79 12.86 13.33
CA GLU A 573 -17.11 13.45 12.19
C GLU A 573 -17.04 12.52 10.96
N LEU A 574 -17.12 11.19 11.16
CA LEU A 574 -17.12 10.20 10.06
C LEU A 574 -18.33 10.36 9.14
N TYR A 575 -19.37 11.04 9.62
CA TYR A 575 -20.55 11.38 8.85
C TYR A 575 -20.21 12.16 7.57
N PHE A 576 -19.15 12.98 7.63
CA PHE A 576 -18.59 13.68 6.48
C PHE A 576 -17.95 12.73 5.47
N LEU A 577 -17.18 11.75 5.95
CA LEU A 577 -16.47 10.77 5.11
C LEU A 577 -17.39 9.83 4.35
N LEU A 578 -18.64 9.65 4.79
CA LEU A 578 -19.62 8.89 4.01
C LEU A 578 -19.96 9.57 2.68
N GLU A 579 -19.72 10.87 2.57
CA GLU A 579 -19.97 11.67 1.37
C GLU A 579 -18.67 12.04 0.64
N TYR A 580 -17.62 12.40 1.40
CA TYR A 580 -16.32 12.85 0.89
C TYR A 580 -15.22 11.86 1.31
N ARG A 581 -15.25 10.64 0.77
CA ARG A 581 -14.37 9.53 1.18
C ARG A 581 -12.87 9.79 0.99
N GLU A 582 -12.52 10.62 0.00
CA GLU A 582 -11.14 10.96 -0.35
C GLU A 582 -10.53 12.04 0.57
N GLU A 583 -11.34 12.67 1.41
CA GLU A 583 -10.90 13.71 2.33
C GLU A 583 -10.44 13.11 3.67
N PRO A 584 -9.42 13.69 4.33
CA PRO A 584 -9.18 13.41 5.74
C PRO A 584 -10.18 14.15 6.62
N ILE A 585 -10.51 13.56 7.77
CA ILE A 585 -11.11 14.31 8.88
C ILE A 585 -10.17 14.32 10.08
N THR A 586 -10.29 15.36 10.88
CA THR A 586 -9.73 15.39 12.23
C THR A 586 -10.75 14.80 13.19
N VAL A 587 -10.34 13.84 14.02
CA VAL A 587 -11.24 13.10 14.92
C VAL A 587 -11.12 13.61 16.36
N GLN A 588 -12.21 13.56 17.12
CA GLN A 588 -12.31 14.17 18.46
C GLN A 588 -11.22 13.74 19.45
N TYR A 589 -10.88 12.45 19.51
CA TYR A 589 -9.95 11.90 20.51
C TYR A 589 -8.50 11.85 20.01
N SER A 590 -8.30 11.90 18.69
CA SER A 590 -6.98 11.93 18.04
C SER A 590 -6.84 13.10 17.04
N PRO A 591 -7.00 14.37 17.47
CA PRO A 591 -7.06 15.51 16.56
C PRO A 591 -5.74 15.85 15.87
N HIS A 592 -4.69 15.08 16.12
CA HIS A 592 -3.36 15.22 15.51
C HIS A 592 -2.97 14.03 14.64
N ASP A 593 -3.89 13.08 14.44
CA ASP A 593 -3.75 11.93 13.56
C ASP A 593 -4.99 11.85 12.65
N PRO A 594 -5.02 12.60 11.53
CA PRO A 594 -6.20 12.66 10.68
C PRO A 594 -6.55 11.32 10.06
N PHE A 595 -7.85 11.02 10.11
CA PHE A 595 -8.38 9.75 9.65
C PHE A 595 -8.86 9.85 8.20
N HIS A 596 -8.42 8.89 7.39
CA HIS A 596 -8.88 8.66 6.01
C HIS A 596 -9.71 7.38 5.93
N LEU A 597 -10.88 7.45 5.30
CA LEU A 597 -11.71 6.28 5.05
C LEU A 597 -11.20 5.52 3.80
N PRO A 598 -10.75 4.26 3.92
CA PRO A 598 -10.28 3.52 2.76
C PRO A 598 -11.39 3.33 1.70
N GLY A 599 -11.04 3.52 0.43
CA GLY A 599 -11.97 3.35 -0.69
C GLY A 599 -12.51 1.92 -0.86
N ASN A 600 -11.85 0.95 -0.22
CA ASN A 600 -12.24 -0.46 -0.19
C ASN A 600 -13.09 -0.89 1.02
N LEU A 601 -13.55 0.05 1.84
CA LEU A 601 -14.45 -0.23 2.97
C LEU A 601 -15.91 0.11 2.63
N PHE A 602 -16.80 -0.86 2.78
CA PHE A 602 -18.22 -0.78 2.45
C PHE A 602 -19.10 -0.95 3.69
N LEU A 603 -20.28 -0.31 3.68
CA LEU A 603 -21.22 -0.37 4.81
C LEU A 603 -22.55 -1.00 4.41
N ILE A 604 -23.04 -1.96 5.19
CA ILE A 604 -24.40 -2.51 5.05
C ILE A 604 -25.17 -2.31 6.35
N GLY A 605 -26.14 -1.40 6.36
CA GLY A 605 -27.07 -1.23 7.46
C GLY A 605 -28.30 -2.14 7.32
N THR A 606 -28.87 -2.61 8.43
CA THR A 606 -30.20 -3.22 8.45
C THR A 606 -31.17 -2.36 9.27
N MET A 607 -32.41 -2.21 8.81
CA MET A 607 -33.41 -1.35 9.46
C MET A 607 -34.79 -2.00 9.51
N ASN A 608 -35.40 -2.03 10.70
CA ASN A 608 -36.81 -2.41 10.86
C ASN A 608 -37.74 -1.22 10.59
N THR A 609 -38.68 -1.38 9.66
CA THR A 609 -39.64 -0.31 9.31
C THR A 609 -40.84 -0.22 10.26
N ALA A 610 -41.00 -1.18 11.19
CA ALA A 610 -42.10 -1.20 12.16
C ALA A 610 -41.78 -0.45 13.47
N ASP A 611 -40.50 -0.18 13.72
CA ASP A 611 -40.01 0.48 14.94
C ASP A 611 -40.31 1.99 14.87
N ARG A 612 -41.55 2.37 15.19
CA ARG A 612 -42.02 3.79 15.21
C ARG A 612 -41.39 4.63 16.33
N ALA A 613 -40.71 4.01 17.30
CA ALA A 613 -40.19 4.65 18.51
C ALA A 613 -38.71 5.07 18.45
N ILE A 614 -38.08 4.90 17.28
CA ILE A 614 -36.64 4.95 17.11
C ILE A 614 -36.34 5.99 16.01
N ALA A 615 -35.32 6.83 16.22
CA ALA A 615 -35.05 8.05 15.46
C ALA A 615 -35.36 7.90 13.95
N LEU A 616 -36.27 8.74 13.44
CA LEU A 616 -36.48 8.88 12.01
C LEU A 616 -35.11 9.05 11.36
N VAL A 617 -34.77 8.15 10.43
CA VAL A 617 -33.54 8.27 9.64
C VAL A 617 -33.56 9.64 8.97
N ASP A 618 -32.66 10.52 9.42
CA ASP A 618 -32.61 11.91 8.98
C ASP A 618 -32.40 11.99 7.46
N ALA A 619 -32.88 13.06 6.83
CA ALA A 619 -32.72 13.31 5.40
C ALA A 619 -31.26 13.20 4.95
N ALA A 620 -30.35 13.62 5.83
CA ALA A 620 -28.91 13.53 5.69
C ALA A 620 -28.40 12.06 5.55
N MET A 621 -29.04 11.07 6.20
CA MET A 621 -28.70 9.65 6.00
C MET A 621 -29.34 9.06 4.75
N ARG A 622 -30.56 9.47 4.43
CA ARG A 622 -31.24 9.07 3.18
C ARG A 622 -30.47 9.47 1.93
N ARG A 623 -29.69 10.54 2.02
CA ARG A 623 -28.80 11.01 0.96
C ARG A 623 -27.53 10.16 0.81
N ARG A 624 -26.97 9.68 1.93
CA ARG A 624 -25.64 9.06 1.97
C ARG A 624 -25.68 7.54 1.79
N PHE A 625 -26.77 6.89 2.17
CA PHE A 625 -26.97 5.46 1.97
C PHE A 625 -27.97 5.19 0.85
N ALA A 626 -27.70 4.16 0.05
CA ALA A 626 -28.75 3.50 -0.74
C ALA A 626 -29.80 2.89 0.19
N PHE A 627 -31.09 2.95 -0.17
CA PHE A 627 -32.14 2.22 0.55
C PHE A 627 -32.74 1.14 -0.33
N ARG A 628 -32.65 -0.11 0.12
CA ARG A 628 -33.25 -1.27 -0.54
C ARG A 628 -34.29 -1.93 0.34
N ARG A 629 -35.52 -2.00 -0.19
CA ARG A 629 -36.66 -2.58 0.51
C ARG A 629 -36.68 -4.09 0.39
N LEU A 630 -36.84 -4.77 1.51
CA LEU A 630 -37.17 -6.18 1.62
C LEU A 630 -38.68 -6.34 1.89
N SER A 631 -39.38 -6.86 0.89
CA SER A 631 -40.80 -7.19 0.98
C SER A 631 -40.96 -8.69 1.31
N PRO A 632 -41.88 -9.07 2.21
CA PRO A 632 -42.21 -10.48 2.41
C PRO A 632 -42.77 -11.05 1.09
N ARG A 633 -42.13 -12.06 0.50
CA ARG A 633 -42.74 -12.83 -0.59
C ARG A 633 -43.59 -13.96 0.02
N GLY A 634 -44.84 -14.08 -0.46
CA GLY A 634 -45.85 -15.05 -0.02
C GLY A 634 -45.59 -16.52 -0.38
N ARG A 635 -44.33 -16.98 -0.41
CA ARG A 635 -44.01 -18.41 -0.49
C ARG A 635 -42.81 -18.71 0.43
N ARG A 636 -43.14 -19.16 1.65
CA ARG A 636 -42.32 -19.87 2.64
C ARG A 636 -40.81 -19.51 2.66
N CYS A 637 -40.47 -18.52 3.48
CA CYS A 637 -39.16 -18.50 4.13
C CYS A 637 -39.19 -19.59 5.22
N ALA A 638 -38.41 -20.66 5.07
CA ALA A 638 -38.29 -21.75 6.04
C ALA A 638 -37.13 -21.52 7.03
N VAL A 639 -36.90 -20.26 7.40
CA VAL A 639 -35.96 -19.87 8.46
C VAL A 639 -36.64 -18.79 9.32
N CYS A 640 -37.77 -19.16 9.89
CA CYS A 640 -38.36 -18.56 11.09
C CYS A 640 -38.69 -19.70 12.04
#